data_AF-W2RBD3-F1
#
_entry.id   AF-W2RBD3-F1
#
_cell.length_a   1.000
_cell.length_b   1.000
_cell.length_c   1.000
_cell.angle_alpha   90.00
_cell.angle_beta   90.00
_cell.angle_gamma   90.00
#
_symmetry.space_group_name_H-M   'P 1'
#
loop_
_entity.id
_entity.type
_entity.pdbx_description
1 polymer ?
#
loop_
_entity_poly.entity_id
_entity_poly.type
_entity_poly.pdbx_seq_one_letter_code
_entity_poly.pdbx_strand_id
1 'polypeptide(L)'
;MSEVTESHTTTTTTTAGEQTETVVTTTTTTTTTTTTEEMTSALADAMDKFSFIPEFGGQGISYWTELQRLYAASETSSARAFIDTAAQALLDESSSDEAKVSVAFEAVIDVHSWLQSLEVGDAPAGLALDRVFFSMPLLTLTQCANYLNFLETAGVSHETVAKNSATAVGHSQGVVSAVIFSAAKTAQEFVEIGVSVLRYMFWQGLRAQEAYQHLLTQYKQDGKNIEGAGPMLAVRGLKKEHVLKSIEVAKRRTKSPDLHLSLINASDMMNVTGFPATLTLLKQALEGLFAKPDADQTRIPHSQRKPTGSLSFLPLSAPFHTPLLSEAKPKLVQDVQRVKCAIKGGQLQVPVYATNAEATNLQTVDDVIDELINMQLLELVDWTATWAKIAEHHSNATHILEFGPDLGVAKLSDKFAEGLGIELVIATAKHPVMSSSTASAPLVGLQQFIDATSTFTSVEATWEKKFGPQVTESGKLVNRFTRALNKPPVMVAGMTPTTSLEGIDLVAAIQNAGFHGELAAGGLSRPNIFEDAVNELVSKIKPGLGIAINMLYLNAKQWGFQFPMVLRMRRSGVPIESITIGAGIPTKERALEMMSQLEDVGIKVVCFKPGSVDGIHAVLEIAAAMPSMTVMLQWTGGRAGGHHSFEDFHQPMEETYAAIRRVSNVLLVVGSGFGNWEDSKQYLTGEWSLSRGHLFKMPVDGILMGSRVMVAKEAATAPEVKKLLVDTPGIESELDHIGAGRAHSRRGEPLHSAVEGVRRQVLLDPARPG
;
A
#
# COMPACT_ATOMS: atom_id res chain seq x y z
N MET A 1 11.73 -44.49 20.85
CA MET A 1 11.16 -44.80 22.18
C MET A 1 11.45 -46.26 22.49
N SER A 2 12.13 -46.54 23.60
CA SER A 2 12.28 -47.90 24.15
C SER A 2 11.67 -47.89 25.54
N GLU A 3 10.60 -48.65 25.74
CA GLU A 3 9.91 -48.76 27.02
C GLU A 3 10.38 -50.05 27.69
N VAL A 4 10.90 -49.95 28.92
CA VAL A 4 11.24 -51.12 29.74
C VAL A 4 10.33 -51.09 30.96
N THR A 5 9.58 -52.16 31.16
CA THR A 5 8.64 -52.32 32.27
C THR A 5 9.10 -53.48 33.14
N GLU A 6 9.43 -53.20 34.40
CA GLU A 6 9.71 -54.23 35.40
C GLU A 6 8.58 -54.28 36.43
N SER A 7 8.12 -55.49 36.74
CA SER A 7 7.09 -55.77 37.74
C SER A 7 7.65 -56.63 38.86
N HIS A 8 7.42 -56.20 40.10
CA HIS A 8 7.78 -56.98 41.29
C HIS A 8 6.54 -57.26 42.14
N THR A 9 6.30 -58.55 42.38
CA THR A 9 5.17 -59.04 43.20
C THR A 9 5.70 -59.53 44.54
N THR A 10 5.15 -59.00 45.64
CA THR A 10 5.47 -59.48 46.99
C THR A 10 4.20 -60.01 47.65
N THR A 11 4.29 -61.21 48.22
CA THR A 11 3.16 -61.88 48.90
C THR A 11 3.45 -61.92 50.40
N THR A 12 2.55 -61.39 51.21
CA THR A 12 2.68 -61.41 52.67
C THR A 12 1.48 -62.14 53.27
N THR A 13 1.76 -63.18 54.05
CA THR A 13 0.72 -63.99 54.73
C THR A 13 0.80 -63.74 56.22
N THR A 14 -0.32 -63.40 56.85
CA THR A 14 -0.38 -63.20 58.30
C THR A 14 -1.45 -64.10 58.89
N THR A 15 -1.13 -64.76 60.00
CA THR A 15 -2.01 -65.72 60.68
C THR A 15 -2.30 -65.24 62.09
N ALA A 16 -3.57 -65.10 62.45
CA ALA A 16 -4.00 -64.80 63.81
C ALA A 16 -5.22 -65.66 64.16
N GLY A 17 -5.02 -66.70 64.98
CA GLY A 17 -6.06 -67.67 65.32
C GLY A 17 -6.42 -68.60 64.16
N GLU A 18 -7.68 -69.07 64.11
CA GLU A 18 -8.16 -70.06 63.13
C GLU A 18 -8.46 -69.48 61.73
N GLN A 19 -8.03 -68.25 61.41
CA GLN A 19 -8.12 -67.71 60.06
C GLN A 19 -6.76 -67.15 59.58
N THR A 20 -6.42 -67.50 58.34
CA THR A 20 -5.20 -67.08 57.64
C THR A 20 -5.60 -66.22 56.44
N GLU A 21 -5.04 -65.01 56.33
CA GLU A 21 -5.29 -64.11 55.20
C GLU A 21 -3.97 -63.83 54.47
N THR A 22 -3.99 -63.98 53.14
CA THR A 22 -2.83 -63.78 52.27
C THR A 22 -3.11 -62.62 51.32
N VAL A 23 -2.28 -61.59 51.37
CA VAL A 23 -2.40 -60.43 50.47
C VAL A 23 -1.19 -60.41 49.53
N VAL A 24 -1.48 -60.36 48.23
CA VAL A 24 -0.49 -60.26 47.16
C VAL A 24 -0.53 -58.85 46.60
N THR A 25 0.57 -58.11 46.69
CA THR A 25 0.69 -56.77 46.13
C THR A 25 1.71 -56.79 45.01
N THR A 26 1.31 -56.33 43.82
CA THR A 26 2.20 -56.18 42.66
C THR A 26 2.38 -54.70 42.36
N THR A 27 3.64 -54.24 42.31
CA THR A 27 3.98 -52.87 41.96
C THR A 27 4.75 -52.89 40.63
N THR A 28 4.31 -52.10 39.67
CA THR A 28 4.94 -51.96 38.35
C THR A 28 5.49 -50.55 38.22
N THR A 29 6.75 -50.42 37.84
CA THR A 29 7.39 -49.10 37.62
C THR A 29 7.85 -49.01 36.17
N THR A 30 7.35 -48.00 35.45
CA THR A 30 7.72 -47.70 34.07
C THR A 30 8.61 -46.46 34.07
N THR A 31 9.81 -46.55 33.51
CA THR A 31 10.73 -45.40 33.40
C THR A 31 10.89 -45.04 31.93
N THR A 32 10.36 -43.87 31.54
CA THR A 32 10.48 -43.33 30.19
C THR A 32 11.65 -42.36 30.14
N THR A 33 12.68 -42.67 29.36
CA THR A 33 13.78 -41.74 29.07
C THR A 33 13.41 -40.93 27.83
N THR A 34 13.04 -39.67 28.00
CA THR A 34 12.84 -38.71 26.91
C THR A 34 14.17 -38.00 26.65
N THR A 35 14.83 -38.32 25.54
CA THR A 35 15.87 -37.45 24.97
C THR A 35 15.18 -36.22 24.40
N THR A 36 15.40 -35.05 25.00
CA THR A 36 15.05 -33.74 24.44
C THR A 36 15.98 -33.47 23.25
N GLU A 37 15.54 -33.80 22.05
CA GLU A 37 16.01 -33.11 20.86
C GLU A 37 15.39 -31.71 20.89
N GLU A 38 16.23 -30.66 20.99
CA GLU A 38 15.80 -29.29 20.76
C GLU A 38 15.24 -29.18 19.34
N MET A 39 13.91 -29.14 19.20
CA MET A 39 13.28 -28.79 17.92
C MET A 39 13.57 -27.31 17.66
N THR A 40 14.58 -27.02 16.84
CA THR A 40 14.80 -25.68 16.27
C THR A 40 13.58 -25.29 15.44
N SER A 41 13.17 -24.02 15.51
CA SER A 41 11.99 -23.58 14.76
C SER A 41 12.28 -23.58 13.26
N ALA A 42 11.26 -23.87 12.44
CA ALA A 42 11.41 -23.85 10.98
C ALA A 42 11.88 -22.48 10.44
N LEU A 43 11.55 -21.39 11.16
CA LEU A 43 12.05 -20.05 10.83
C LEU A 43 13.52 -19.87 11.20
N ALA A 44 13.96 -20.38 12.35
CA ALA A 44 15.37 -20.33 12.75
C ALA A 44 16.27 -21.03 11.71
N ASP A 45 15.85 -22.18 11.20
CA ASP A 45 16.59 -22.95 10.19
C ASP A 45 16.62 -22.26 8.81
N ALA A 46 15.65 -21.40 8.53
CA ALA A 46 15.51 -20.72 7.24
C ALA A 46 15.99 -19.26 7.25
N MET A 47 16.53 -18.77 8.37
CA MET A 47 16.75 -17.34 8.56
C MET A 47 17.65 -16.70 7.52
N ASP A 48 18.70 -17.42 7.08
CA ASP A 48 19.65 -16.92 6.08
C ASP A 48 19.02 -16.68 4.68
N LYS A 49 17.75 -17.08 4.47
CA LYS A 49 16.98 -16.79 3.26
C LYS A 49 16.29 -15.42 3.29
N PHE A 50 16.15 -14.83 4.47
CA PHE A 50 15.41 -13.60 4.69
C PHE A 50 16.35 -12.41 4.88
N SER A 51 15.87 -11.25 4.45
CA SER A 51 16.43 -9.95 4.80
C SER A 51 15.29 -9.09 5.31
N PHE A 52 15.37 -8.66 6.57
CA PHE A 52 14.28 -7.99 7.28
C PHE A 52 14.45 -6.48 7.39
N ILE A 53 13.30 -5.82 7.55
CA ILE A 53 13.17 -4.47 8.08
C ILE A 53 12.22 -4.53 9.28
N PRO A 54 12.73 -4.60 10.53
CA PRO A 54 11.92 -4.36 11.71
C PRO A 54 11.33 -2.95 11.66
N GLU A 55 10.01 -2.87 11.80
CA GLU A 55 9.24 -1.63 11.72
C GLU A 55 8.44 -1.42 13.01
N PHE A 56 8.35 -0.16 13.42
CA PHE A 56 7.65 0.26 14.63
C PHE A 56 6.83 1.53 14.40
N GLY A 57 5.55 1.49 14.75
CA GLY A 57 4.64 2.65 14.65
C GLY A 57 4.84 3.77 15.67
N GLY A 58 4.13 4.88 15.47
CA GLY A 58 4.15 6.06 16.33
C GLY A 58 2.88 6.27 17.17
N GLN A 59 2.77 7.46 17.75
CA GLN A 59 1.62 7.91 18.56
C GLN A 59 0.29 7.90 17.79
N GLY A 60 -0.82 7.86 18.54
CA GLY A 60 -2.18 7.89 17.99
C GLY A 60 -2.77 6.51 17.67
N ILE A 61 -2.13 5.43 18.14
CA ILE A 61 -2.58 4.03 18.02
C ILE A 61 -2.94 3.50 19.41
N SER A 62 -4.06 2.78 19.51
CA SER A 62 -4.46 2.14 20.77
C SER A 62 -3.56 0.94 21.08
N TYR A 63 -2.93 0.94 22.25
CA TYR A 63 -1.94 -0.06 22.67
C TYR A 63 -2.37 -0.88 23.89
N TRP A 64 -3.23 -0.33 24.74
CA TRP A 64 -3.51 -0.86 26.08
C TRP A 64 -4.03 -2.30 26.08
N THR A 65 -5.06 -2.58 25.27
CA THR A 65 -5.63 -3.93 25.18
C THR A 65 -4.61 -4.96 24.67
N GLU A 66 -3.68 -4.54 23.82
CA GLU A 66 -2.63 -5.41 23.32
C GLU A 66 -1.59 -5.72 24.39
N LEU A 67 -1.19 -4.70 25.16
CA LEU A 67 -0.32 -4.87 26.33
C LEU A 67 -0.94 -5.82 27.37
N GLN A 68 -2.25 -5.66 27.66
CA GLN A 68 -2.98 -6.57 28.55
C GLN A 68 -2.95 -8.01 28.06
N ARG A 69 -3.13 -8.24 26.75
CA ARG A 69 -3.06 -9.58 26.16
C ARG A 69 -1.66 -10.19 26.25
N LEU A 70 -0.62 -9.40 25.97
CA LEU A 70 0.77 -9.84 26.11
C LEU A 70 1.08 -10.26 27.56
N TYR A 71 0.59 -9.49 28.53
CA TYR A 71 0.74 -9.80 29.95
C TYR A 71 0.00 -11.09 30.37
N ALA A 72 -1.23 -11.24 29.88
CA ALA A 72 -2.09 -12.38 30.22
C ALA A 72 -1.72 -13.68 29.49
N ALA A 73 -0.93 -13.62 28.41
CA ALA A 73 -0.66 -14.76 27.54
C ALA A 73 0.06 -15.93 28.25
N SER A 74 1.12 -15.66 29.00
CA SER A 74 1.87 -16.68 29.73
C SER A 74 2.66 -16.06 30.89
N GLU A 75 2.65 -16.72 32.05
CA GLU A 75 3.42 -16.29 33.23
C GLU A 75 4.93 -16.44 33.06
N THR A 76 5.36 -17.33 32.16
CA THR A 76 6.78 -17.63 31.93
C THR A 76 7.34 -16.99 30.68
N SER A 77 6.55 -16.17 29.95
CA SER A 77 7.02 -15.56 28.71
C SER A 77 8.02 -14.45 28.97
N SER A 78 8.95 -14.31 28.02
CA SER A 78 9.95 -13.25 28.01
C SER A 78 9.31 -11.86 27.96
N ALA A 79 8.21 -11.71 27.21
CA ALA A 79 7.44 -10.49 27.11
C ALA A 79 6.85 -10.07 28.46
N ARG A 80 6.29 -11.01 29.24
CA ARG A 80 5.74 -10.69 30.56
C ARG A 80 6.82 -10.28 31.55
N ALA A 81 7.95 -11.01 31.60
CA ALA A 81 9.07 -10.66 32.47
C ALA A 81 9.64 -9.25 32.16
N PHE A 82 9.69 -8.88 30.88
CA PHE A 82 10.02 -7.51 30.46
C PHE A 82 8.98 -6.51 30.94
N ILE A 83 7.68 -6.79 30.75
CA ILE A 83 6.59 -5.93 31.22
C ILE A 83 6.69 -5.72 32.74
N ASP A 84 6.95 -6.76 33.52
CA ASP A 84 7.08 -6.66 34.97
C ASP A 84 8.23 -5.73 35.38
N THR A 85 9.38 -5.86 34.71
CA THR A 85 10.57 -5.03 34.99
C THR A 85 10.35 -3.57 34.58
N ALA A 86 9.75 -3.35 33.41
CA ALA A 86 9.41 -2.04 32.89
C ALA A 86 8.34 -1.34 33.74
N ALA A 87 7.33 -2.08 34.19
CA ALA A 87 6.28 -1.58 35.07
C ALA A 87 6.85 -1.04 36.39
N GLN A 88 7.80 -1.77 37.00
CA GLN A 88 8.49 -1.29 38.19
C GLN A 88 9.30 -0.01 37.91
N ALA A 89 10.01 0.05 36.79
CA ALA A 89 10.77 1.24 36.43
C ALA A 89 9.90 2.48 36.21
N LEU A 90 8.74 2.33 35.57
CA LEU A 90 7.77 3.41 35.38
C LEU A 90 7.12 3.83 36.70
N LEU A 91 6.84 2.88 37.59
CA LEU A 91 6.35 3.15 38.93
C LEU A 91 7.36 3.99 39.73
N ASP A 92 8.65 3.64 39.68
CA ASP A 92 9.72 4.40 40.36
C ASP A 92 9.79 5.85 39.86
N GLU A 93 9.86 6.05 38.54
CA GLU A 93 9.99 7.40 37.97
C GLU A 93 8.74 8.26 38.21
N SER A 94 7.55 7.68 38.01
CA SER A 94 6.28 8.40 38.23
C SER A 94 5.95 8.65 39.70
N SER A 95 6.58 7.91 40.62
CA SER A 95 6.46 8.13 42.06
C SER A 95 7.42 9.18 42.61
N SER A 96 8.39 9.66 41.81
CA SER A 96 9.36 10.67 42.24
C SER A 96 8.70 11.99 42.61
N ASP A 97 9.32 12.73 43.55
CA ASP A 97 8.84 14.05 43.95
C ASP A 97 8.95 15.03 42.77
N GLU A 98 10.01 14.91 41.96
CA GLU A 98 10.21 15.69 40.74
C GLU A 98 9.07 15.52 39.71
N ALA A 99 8.48 14.33 39.61
CA ALA A 99 7.34 14.09 38.73
C ALA A 99 6.08 14.75 39.30
N LYS A 100 5.80 14.52 40.59
CA LYS A 100 4.57 14.97 41.27
C LYS A 100 4.42 16.48 41.36
N VAL A 101 5.51 17.24 41.34
CA VAL A 101 5.47 18.71 41.34
C VAL A 101 5.16 19.31 39.97
N SER A 102 5.21 18.53 38.89
CA SER A 102 4.89 19.03 37.56
C SER A 102 3.39 19.30 37.42
N VAL A 103 3.05 20.40 36.75
CA VAL A 103 1.65 20.74 36.42
C VAL A 103 1.00 19.73 35.48
N ALA A 104 1.81 18.97 34.74
CA ALA A 104 1.37 17.93 33.83
C ALA A 104 1.28 16.53 34.48
N PHE A 105 1.57 16.42 35.78
CA PHE A 105 1.43 15.15 36.48
C PHE A 105 -0.04 14.75 36.59
N GLU A 106 -0.37 13.54 36.14
CA GLU A 106 -1.75 13.04 36.16
C GLU A 106 -1.96 11.96 37.21
N ALA A 107 -1.08 10.96 37.23
CA ALA A 107 -1.16 9.84 38.16
C ALA A 107 0.19 9.15 38.28
N VAL A 108 0.36 8.37 39.36
CA VAL A 108 1.42 7.36 39.41
C VAL A 108 1.09 6.27 38.39
N ILE A 109 2.08 5.86 37.60
CA ILE A 109 1.93 4.83 36.56
C ILE A 109 2.24 3.46 37.18
N ASP A 110 1.26 2.89 37.87
CA ASP A 110 1.34 1.54 38.45
C ASP A 110 0.78 0.49 37.49
N VAL A 111 1.58 0.18 36.46
CA VAL A 111 1.19 -0.76 35.39
C VAL A 111 0.91 -2.16 35.95
N HIS A 112 1.66 -2.59 36.97
CA HIS A 112 1.45 -3.88 37.64
C HIS A 112 0.04 -3.98 38.21
N SER A 113 -0.32 -3.01 39.04
CA SER A 113 -1.64 -2.94 39.65
C SER A 113 -2.74 -2.90 38.57
N TRP A 114 -2.56 -2.12 37.52
CA TRP A 114 -3.54 -2.03 36.43
C TRP A 114 -3.70 -3.34 35.67
N LEU A 115 -2.61 -4.02 35.31
CA LEU A 115 -2.66 -5.29 34.56
C LEU A 115 -3.21 -6.46 35.39
N GLN A 116 -3.00 -6.45 36.71
CA GLN A 116 -3.47 -7.51 37.60
C GLN A 116 -4.92 -7.32 38.08
N SER A 117 -5.39 -6.07 38.19
CA SER A 117 -6.70 -5.76 38.75
C SER A 117 -7.80 -5.54 37.71
N LEU A 118 -7.45 -5.30 36.44
CA LEU A 118 -8.39 -5.01 35.36
C LEU A 118 -8.54 -6.20 34.40
N GLU A 119 -9.76 -6.40 33.90
CA GLU A 119 -9.98 -7.35 32.81
C GLU A 119 -9.45 -6.80 31.47
N VAL A 120 -9.13 -7.69 30.54
CA VAL A 120 -8.66 -7.29 29.20
C VAL A 120 -9.74 -6.48 28.49
N GLY A 121 -9.40 -5.25 28.11
CA GLY A 121 -10.33 -4.28 27.51
C GLY A 121 -10.71 -3.15 28.46
N ASP A 122 -10.64 -3.35 29.78
CA ASP A 122 -10.87 -2.31 30.76
C ASP A 122 -9.66 -1.38 30.88
N ALA A 123 -9.91 -0.08 30.94
CA ALA A 123 -8.90 0.94 31.19
C ALA A 123 -8.97 1.43 32.65
N PRO A 124 -7.85 1.88 33.24
CA PRO A 124 -7.85 2.49 34.56
C PRO A 124 -8.86 3.64 34.65
N ALA A 125 -9.71 3.62 35.68
CA ALA A 125 -10.81 4.55 35.83
C ALA A 125 -10.31 6.02 35.89
N GLY A 126 -10.92 6.88 35.08
CA GLY A 126 -10.61 8.32 35.06
C GLY A 126 -9.32 8.69 34.34
N LEU A 127 -8.59 7.74 33.76
CA LEU A 127 -7.37 8.00 32.99
C LEU A 127 -7.64 7.92 31.48
N ALA A 128 -7.07 8.88 30.76
CA ALA A 128 -7.08 8.90 29.30
C ALA A 128 -5.72 8.42 28.79
N LEU A 129 -5.63 7.12 28.47
CA LEU A 129 -4.36 6.47 28.11
C LEU A 129 -3.75 6.94 26.79
N ASP A 130 -4.49 7.71 25.98
CA ASP A 130 -3.99 8.40 24.79
C ASP A 130 -3.23 9.70 25.11
N ARG A 131 -3.28 10.18 26.36
CA ARG A 131 -2.45 11.31 26.79
C ARG A 131 -0.98 10.90 26.84
N VAL A 132 -0.11 11.80 26.36
CA VAL A 132 1.33 11.53 26.16
C VAL A 132 2.08 11.22 27.45
N PHE A 133 1.53 11.62 28.60
CA PHE A 133 2.02 11.21 29.91
C PHE A 133 2.00 9.67 30.08
N PHE A 134 0.95 9.00 29.59
CA PHE A 134 0.82 7.54 29.61
C PHE A 134 1.30 6.90 28.31
N SER A 135 0.88 7.44 27.15
CA SER A 135 1.09 6.79 25.87
C SER A 135 2.55 6.75 25.45
N MET A 136 3.38 7.72 25.82
CA MET A 136 4.81 7.73 25.45
C MET A 136 5.53 6.48 25.98
N PRO A 137 5.62 6.24 27.29
CA PRO A 137 6.27 5.02 27.77
C PRO A 137 5.50 3.75 27.38
N LEU A 138 4.17 3.72 27.51
CA LEU A 138 3.42 2.46 27.38
C LEU A 138 3.31 1.95 25.93
N LEU A 139 3.37 2.84 24.94
CA LEU A 139 3.41 2.42 23.54
C LEU A 139 4.75 1.73 23.20
N THR A 140 5.87 2.34 23.61
CA THR A 140 7.22 1.73 23.44
C THR A 140 7.31 0.41 24.18
N LEU A 141 6.75 0.32 25.40
CA LEU A 141 6.65 -0.92 26.15
C LEU A 141 5.92 -2.00 25.36
N THR A 142 4.75 -1.66 24.80
CA THR A 142 3.94 -2.60 24.01
C THR A 142 4.69 -3.10 22.77
N GLN A 143 5.37 -2.21 22.05
CA GLN A 143 6.18 -2.55 20.87
C GLN A 143 7.35 -3.50 21.20
N CYS A 144 8.08 -3.19 22.26
CA CYS A 144 9.19 -4.02 22.71
C CYS A 144 8.70 -5.39 23.22
N ALA A 145 7.56 -5.43 23.92
CA ALA A 145 6.93 -6.67 24.35
C ALA A 145 6.42 -7.52 23.16
N ASN A 146 5.86 -6.89 22.12
CA ASN A 146 5.51 -7.57 20.88
C ASN A 146 6.73 -8.21 20.20
N TYR A 147 7.86 -7.49 20.14
CA TYR A 147 9.10 -8.03 19.60
C TYR A 147 9.63 -9.23 20.39
N LEU A 148 9.65 -9.15 21.73
CA LEU A 148 10.06 -10.29 22.57
C LEU A 148 9.11 -11.49 22.41
N ASN A 149 7.80 -11.24 22.35
CA ASN A 149 6.82 -12.28 22.07
C ASN A 149 7.04 -12.92 20.68
N PHE A 150 7.43 -12.13 19.68
CA PHE A 150 7.80 -12.64 18.35
C PHE A 150 8.99 -13.58 18.41
N LEU A 151 10.07 -13.22 19.13
CA LEU A 151 11.24 -14.08 19.30
C LEU A 151 10.85 -15.45 19.88
N GLU A 152 10.01 -15.45 20.91
CA GLU A 152 9.50 -16.66 21.55
C GLU A 152 8.59 -17.48 20.63
N THR A 153 7.59 -16.83 20.02
CA THR A 153 6.60 -17.47 19.14
C THR A 153 7.26 -18.08 17.90
N ALA A 154 8.21 -17.35 17.32
CA ALA A 154 8.90 -17.77 16.11
C ALA A 154 10.13 -18.65 16.42
N GLY A 155 10.50 -18.81 17.68
CA GLY A 155 11.63 -19.64 18.13
C GLY A 155 12.98 -19.15 17.61
N VAL A 156 13.20 -17.83 17.59
CA VAL A 156 14.41 -17.20 17.04
C VAL A 156 15.08 -16.32 18.08
N SER A 157 16.40 -16.15 17.97
CA SER A 157 17.17 -15.25 18.84
C SER A 157 17.19 -13.82 18.31
N HIS A 158 17.45 -12.85 19.18
CA HIS A 158 17.61 -11.46 18.79
C HIS A 158 18.80 -11.29 17.83
N GLU A 159 19.92 -11.93 18.16
CA GLU A 159 21.16 -12.00 17.40
C GLU A 159 20.90 -12.40 15.94
N THR A 160 20.09 -13.46 15.78
CA THR A 160 19.74 -14.02 14.47
C THR A 160 18.86 -13.05 13.67
N VAL A 161 17.87 -12.40 14.30
CA VAL A 161 17.02 -11.40 13.62
C VAL A 161 17.82 -10.15 13.25
N ALA A 162 18.65 -9.63 14.15
CA ALA A 162 19.49 -8.46 13.93
C ALA A 162 20.50 -8.70 12.80
N LYS A 163 21.18 -9.86 12.80
CA LYS A 163 22.11 -10.26 11.72
C LYS A 163 21.44 -10.31 10.34
N ASN A 164 20.17 -10.70 10.28
CA ASN A 164 19.41 -10.80 9.03
C ASN A 164 18.55 -9.56 8.74
N SER A 165 18.74 -8.47 9.48
CA SER A 165 18.05 -7.20 9.23
C SER A 165 18.94 -6.27 8.40
N ALA A 166 18.42 -5.73 7.31
CA ALA A 166 19.14 -4.77 6.47
C ALA A 166 19.20 -3.38 7.14
N THR A 167 18.12 -3.01 7.81
CA THR A 167 17.94 -1.76 8.56
C THR A 167 16.80 -1.96 9.55
N ALA A 168 16.67 -1.12 10.57
CA ALA A 168 15.45 -1.00 11.37
C ALA A 168 14.90 0.42 11.24
N VAL A 169 13.58 0.57 11.25
CA VAL A 169 12.90 1.86 11.03
C VAL A 169 11.76 2.05 11.99
N GLY A 170 11.41 3.29 12.27
CA GLY A 170 10.22 3.57 13.07
C GLY A 170 9.66 4.95 12.79
N HIS A 171 8.34 5.02 12.76
CA HIS A 171 7.62 6.25 12.43
C HIS A 171 7.38 7.09 13.68
N SER A 172 7.69 8.39 13.62
CA SER A 172 7.55 9.30 14.76
C SER A 172 8.29 8.72 15.98
N GLN A 173 7.59 8.42 17.08
CA GLN A 173 8.16 7.79 18.27
C GLN A 173 8.70 6.37 18.02
N GLY A 174 8.19 5.62 17.03
CA GLY A 174 8.60 4.24 16.78
C GLY A 174 10.10 4.09 16.54
N VAL A 175 10.78 5.15 16.09
CA VAL A 175 12.24 5.19 15.94
C VAL A 175 12.98 4.85 17.24
N VAL A 176 12.38 5.13 18.41
CA VAL A 176 12.93 4.75 19.71
C VAL A 176 13.03 3.24 19.84
N SER A 177 11.98 2.50 19.46
CA SER A 177 11.96 1.04 19.47
C SER A 177 12.92 0.45 18.43
N ALA A 178 13.05 1.09 17.27
CA ALA A 178 14.06 0.72 16.26
C ALA A 178 15.51 0.90 16.78
N VAL A 179 15.76 1.97 17.54
CA VAL A 179 17.06 2.19 18.22
C VAL A 179 17.30 1.15 19.31
N ILE A 180 16.31 0.81 20.14
CA ILE A 180 16.44 -0.25 21.15
C ILE A 180 16.79 -1.58 20.47
N PHE A 181 16.05 -1.93 19.41
CA PHE A 181 16.32 -3.12 18.59
C PHE A 181 17.76 -3.12 18.07
N SER A 182 18.20 -2.03 17.46
CA SER A 182 19.53 -1.98 16.85
C SER A 182 20.66 -1.89 17.89
N ALA A 183 20.45 -1.27 19.04
CA ALA A 183 21.48 -1.10 20.06
C ALA A 183 21.80 -2.40 20.82
N ALA A 184 20.82 -3.30 20.95
CA ALA A 184 20.97 -4.56 21.65
C ALA A 184 21.78 -5.57 20.83
N LYS A 185 22.56 -6.41 21.53
CA LYS A 185 23.20 -7.59 20.92
C LYS A 185 22.51 -8.89 21.28
N THR A 186 21.80 -8.91 22.40
CA THR A 186 21.10 -10.10 22.92
C THR A 186 19.70 -9.70 23.37
N ALA A 187 18.78 -10.66 23.53
CA ALA A 187 17.45 -10.38 24.08
C ALA A 187 17.51 -9.80 25.51
N GLN A 188 18.52 -10.17 26.30
CA GLN A 188 18.72 -9.62 27.64
C GLN A 188 19.17 -8.15 27.58
N GLU A 189 20.12 -7.81 26.69
CA GLU A 189 20.50 -6.41 26.47
C GLU A 189 19.32 -5.58 25.93
N PHE A 190 18.47 -6.16 25.08
CA PHE A 190 17.25 -5.52 24.60
C PHE A 190 16.32 -5.13 25.76
N VAL A 191 16.12 -6.04 26.73
CA VAL A 191 15.35 -5.77 27.95
C VAL A 191 15.98 -4.63 28.76
N GLU A 192 17.29 -4.69 29.02
CA GLU A 192 18.01 -3.69 29.82
C GLU A 192 17.96 -2.29 29.20
N ILE A 193 18.25 -2.20 27.89
CA ILE A 193 18.18 -0.96 27.12
C ILE A 193 16.74 -0.46 27.08
N GLY A 194 15.78 -1.34 26.81
CA GLY A 194 14.36 -1.02 26.77
C GLY A 194 13.87 -0.40 28.09
N VAL A 195 14.22 -1.00 29.24
CA VAL A 195 13.87 -0.45 30.57
C VAL A 195 14.51 0.92 30.80
N SER A 196 15.79 1.08 30.46
CA SER A 196 16.49 2.39 30.57
C SER A 196 15.81 3.47 29.71
N VAL A 197 15.46 3.13 28.47
CA VAL A 197 14.81 4.05 27.54
C VAL A 197 13.38 4.37 28.01
N LEU A 198 12.64 3.41 28.56
CA LEU A 198 11.30 3.63 29.09
C LEU A 198 11.27 4.65 30.25
N ARG A 199 12.29 4.64 31.12
CA ARG A 199 12.45 5.69 32.15
C ARG A 199 12.54 7.08 31.51
N TYR A 200 13.36 7.22 30.46
CA TYR A 200 13.46 8.47 29.70
C TYR A 200 12.15 8.84 28.98
N MET A 201 11.46 7.86 28.37
CA MET A 201 10.21 8.09 27.62
C MET A 201 9.07 8.58 28.51
N PHE A 202 9.02 8.14 29.78
CA PHE A 202 8.13 8.71 30.79
C PHE A 202 8.39 10.22 30.95
N TRP A 203 9.64 10.63 31.17
CA TRP A 203 10.00 12.04 31.32
C TRP A 203 9.73 12.83 30.03
N GLN A 204 9.97 12.26 28.86
CA GLN A 204 9.65 12.93 27.60
C GLN A 204 8.15 13.23 27.49
N GLY A 205 7.28 12.27 27.82
CA GLY A 205 5.84 12.47 27.88
C GLY A 205 5.44 13.58 28.86
N LEU A 206 5.96 13.53 30.09
CA LEU A 206 5.68 14.53 31.12
C LEU A 206 6.15 15.94 30.70
N ARG A 207 7.40 16.08 30.22
CA ARG A 207 7.97 17.38 29.83
C ARG A 207 7.32 17.96 28.58
N ALA A 208 6.95 17.13 27.61
CA ALA A 208 6.19 17.56 26.45
C ALA A 208 4.80 18.09 26.84
N GLN A 209 4.10 17.37 27.73
CA GLN A 209 2.79 17.78 28.24
C GLN A 209 2.89 19.07 29.07
N GLU A 210 3.91 19.19 29.92
CA GLU A 210 4.19 20.38 30.74
C GLU A 210 4.46 21.62 29.87
N ALA A 211 5.36 21.52 28.90
CA ALA A 211 5.65 22.62 27.97
C ALA A 211 4.39 23.04 27.19
N TYR A 212 3.58 22.07 26.78
CA TYR A 212 2.35 22.38 26.05
C TYR A 212 1.30 23.06 26.93
N GLN A 213 1.11 22.61 28.17
CA GLN A 213 0.19 23.27 29.10
C GLN A 213 0.61 24.72 29.38
N HIS A 214 1.90 24.98 29.57
CA HIS A 214 2.42 26.34 29.71
C HIS A 214 2.09 27.21 28.49
N LEU A 215 2.28 26.68 27.27
CA LEU A 215 1.91 27.37 26.04
C LEU A 215 0.40 27.64 25.96
N LEU A 216 -0.44 26.66 26.30
CA LEU A 216 -1.89 26.85 26.29
C LEU A 216 -2.31 27.98 27.23
N THR A 217 -1.75 28.04 28.45
CA THR A 217 -2.00 29.14 29.39
C THR A 217 -1.46 30.47 28.87
N GLN A 218 -0.23 30.51 28.35
CA GLN A 218 0.39 31.73 27.79
C GLN A 218 -0.47 32.34 26.67
N TYR A 219 -1.04 31.49 25.81
CA TYR A 219 -1.86 31.90 24.68
C TYR A 219 -3.37 31.91 24.97
N LYS A 220 -3.77 31.75 26.25
CA LYS A 220 -5.18 31.74 26.70
C LYS A 220 -6.04 30.75 25.90
N GLN A 221 -5.50 29.56 25.68
CA GLN A 221 -6.14 28.41 25.06
C GLN A 221 -6.54 27.35 26.09
N ASP A 222 -6.09 27.50 27.32
CA ASP A 222 -6.50 26.70 28.46
C ASP A 222 -8.04 26.74 28.66
N GLY A 223 -8.63 25.58 28.96
CA GLY A 223 -10.08 25.44 29.17
C GLY A 223 -10.94 25.47 27.90
N LYS A 224 -10.39 25.76 26.71
CA LYS A 224 -11.11 25.68 25.44
C LYS A 224 -11.18 24.23 24.96
N ASN A 225 -12.12 23.48 25.52
CA ASN A 225 -12.40 22.13 25.05
C ASN A 225 -13.27 22.19 23.78
N ILE A 226 -12.68 21.85 22.64
CA ILE A 226 -13.42 21.63 21.40
C ILE A 226 -13.54 20.13 21.23
N GLU A 227 -14.78 19.65 21.22
CA GLU A 227 -15.09 18.22 21.16
C GLU A 227 -14.35 17.54 19.99
N GLY A 228 -13.58 16.50 20.31
CA GLY A 228 -12.83 15.70 19.34
C GLY A 228 -11.61 16.39 18.71
N ALA A 229 -11.24 17.61 19.12
CA ALA A 229 -10.09 18.33 18.57
C ALA A 229 -8.84 18.16 19.44
N GLY A 230 -7.83 17.49 18.89
CA GLY A 230 -6.49 17.37 19.47
C GLY A 230 -5.49 18.40 18.92
N PRO A 231 -4.22 18.34 19.38
CA PRO A 231 -3.14 19.21 18.93
C PRO A 231 -2.58 18.81 17.55
N MET A 232 -3.10 17.77 16.90
CA MET A 232 -2.62 17.29 15.61
C MET A 232 -3.78 16.87 14.70
N LEU A 233 -3.80 17.42 13.48
CA LEU A 233 -4.77 17.17 12.43
C LEU A 233 -4.12 16.39 11.30
N ALA A 234 -4.61 15.20 11.00
CA ALA A 234 -4.26 14.45 9.80
C ALA A 234 -5.04 14.99 8.59
N VAL A 235 -4.32 15.19 7.49
CA VAL A 235 -4.80 15.71 6.21
C VAL A 235 -4.50 14.68 5.13
N ARG A 236 -5.53 14.12 4.51
CA ARG A 236 -5.40 13.13 3.43
C ARG A 236 -6.05 13.62 2.14
N GLY A 237 -5.41 13.40 1.00
CA GLY A 237 -5.90 13.76 -0.33
C GLY A 237 -5.54 15.17 -0.80
N LEU A 238 -4.66 15.88 -0.10
CA LEU A 238 -4.20 17.22 -0.51
C LEU A 238 -2.68 17.25 -0.68
N LYS A 239 -2.24 17.87 -1.78
CA LYS A 239 -0.82 18.16 -2.02
C LYS A 239 -0.26 19.14 -0.97
N LYS A 240 1.03 18.97 -0.67
CA LYS A 240 1.78 19.77 0.33
C LYS A 240 1.61 21.26 0.17
N GLU A 241 1.67 21.74 -1.07
CA GLU A 241 1.53 23.17 -1.41
C GLU A 241 0.18 23.76 -0.95
N HIS A 242 -0.92 23.01 -1.10
CA HIS A 242 -2.24 23.45 -0.65
C HIS A 242 -2.36 23.49 0.88
N VAL A 243 -1.73 22.53 1.55
CA VAL A 243 -1.68 22.48 3.02
C VAL A 243 -0.87 23.64 3.58
N LEU A 244 0.35 23.87 3.05
CA LEU A 244 1.22 24.97 3.46
C LEU A 244 0.55 26.34 3.23
N LYS A 245 -0.07 26.55 2.07
CA LYS A 245 -0.82 27.78 1.78
C LYS A 245 -1.96 28.01 2.77
N SER A 246 -2.72 26.95 3.11
CA SER A 246 -3.79 27.03 4.10
C SER A 246 -3.27 27.33 5.51
N ILE A 247 -2.13 26.76 5.90
CA ILE A 247 -1.44 27.08 7.16
C ILE A 247 -1.09 28.57 7.21
N GLU A 248 -0.47 29.13 6.16
CA GLU A 248 -0.10 30.54 6.11
C GLU A 248 -1.33 31.47 6.24
N VAL A 249 -2.41 31.15 5.54
CA VAL A 249 -3.67 31.90 5.61
C VAL A 249 -4.26 31.83 7.02
N ALA A 250 -4.29 30.65 7.63
CA ALA A 250 -4.80 30.45 8.98
C ALA A 250 -3.97 31.21 10.03
N LYS A 251 -2.63 31.19 9.93
CA LYS A 251 -1.73 31.99 10.79
C LYS A 251 -2.01 33.48 10.68
N ARG A 252 -2.15 34.01 9.46
CA ARG A 252 -2.46 35.45 9.24
C ARG A 252 -3.80 35.84 9.83
N ARG A 253 -4.82 34.98 9.70
CA ARG A 253 -6.18 35.23 10.20
C ARG A 253 -6.26 35.19 11.72
N THR A 254 -5.61 34.21 12.35
CA THR A 254 -5.65 34.00 13.81
C THR A 254 -4.61 34.82 14.56
N LYS A 255 -3.59 35.34 13.86
CA LYS A 255 -2.38 35.96 14.44
C LYS A 255 -1.65 35.04 15.43
N SER A 256 -1.86 33.73 15.29
CA SER A 256 -1.22 32.70 16.10
C SER A 256 -0.07 32.06 15.31
N PRO A 257 1.12 31.90 15.91
CA PRO A 257 2.26 31.29 15.22
C PRO A 257 2.25 29.75 15.26
N ASP A 258 1.29 29.13 15.93
CA ASP A 258 1.25 27.73 16.39
C ASP A 258 1.14 26.65 15.33
N LEU A 259 0.62 26.95 14.13
CA LEU A 259 0.43 25.90 13.11
C LEU A 259 1.74 25.45 12.47
N HIS A 260 2.06 24.17 12.49
CA HIS A 260 3.24 23.63 11.84
C HIS A 260 2.88 22.40 11.04
N LEU A 261 3.39 22.29 9.81
CA LEU A 261 3.46 21.00 9.14
C LEU A 261 4.41 20.12 9.98
N SER A 262 3.93 18.99 10.47
CA SER A 262 4.63 18.16 11.44
C SER A 262 5.01 16.80 10.89
N LEU A 263 4.18 16.22 10.02
CA LEU A 263 4.49 14.96 9.34
C LEU A 263 4.16 15.03 7.84
N ILE A 264 5.03 14.44 7.03
CA ILE A 264 4.85 14.13 5.61
C ILE A 264 4.93 12.61 5.49
N ASN A 265 3.76 11.97 5.51
CA ASN A 265 3.64 10.51 5.46
C ASN A 265 3.60 9.99 4.02
N ALA A 266 3.01 10.76 3.11
CA ALA A 266 2.98 10.53 1.67
C ALA A 266 2.82 11.86 0.93
N SER A 267 2.84 11.84 -0.41
CA SER A 267 2.66 13.03 -1.26
C SER A 267 1.33 13.76 -1.04
N ASP A 268 0.31 13.06 -0.54
CA ASP A 268 -1.03 13.56 -0.23
C ASP A 268 -1.50 13.22 1.20
N MET A 269 -0.61 12.71 2.06
CA MET A 269 -0.90 12.39 3.46
C MET A 269 0.07 13.12 4.38
N MET A 270 -0.44 14.08 5.13
CA MET A 270 0.36 14.96 6.00
C MET A 270 -0.36 15.21 7.32
N ASN A 271 0.38 15.69 8.31
CA ASN A 271 -0.20 16.16 9.56
C ASN A 271 0.18 17.61 9.81
N VAL A 272 -0.76 18.36 10.37
CA VAL A 272 -0.56 19.72 10.86
C VAL A 272 -0.79 19.75 12.35
N THR A 273 0.18 20.27 13.08
CA THR A 273 0.15 20.40 14.53
C THR A 273 -0.10 21.86 14.93
N GLY A 274 -0.75 22.09 16.07
CA GLY A 274 -1.01 23.42 16.63
C GLY A 274 -1.98 23.38 17.81
N PHE A 275 -2.57 24.52 18.14
CA PHE A 275 -3.64 24.59 19.14
C PHE A 275 -4.96 24.06 18.55
N PRO A 276 -5.78 23.31 19.33
CA PRO A 276 -7.05 22.75 18.84
C PRO A 276 -7.98 23.78 18.21
N ALA A 277 -8.04 24.99 18.77
CA ALA A 277 -8.84 26.09 18.22
C ALA A 277 -8.37 26.54 16.83
N THR A 278 -7.05 26.71 16.64
CA THR A 278 -6.48 27.10 15.35
C THR A 278 -6.61 25.98 14.32
N LEU A 279 -6.37 24.74 14.72
CA LEU A 279 -6.52 23.56 13.86
C LEU A 279 -7.96 23.34 13.41
N THR A 280 -8.95 23.64 14.26
CA THR A 280 -10.37 23.56 13.88
C THR A 280 -10.70 24.55 12.75
N LEU A 281 -10.16 25.77 12.82
CA LEU A 281 -10.31 26.76 11.75
C LEU A 281 -9.58 26.33 10.47
N LEU A 282 -8.39 25.74 10.59
CA LEU A 282 -7.66 25.18 9.47
C LEU A 282 -8.44 24.02 8.82
N LYS A 283 -9.00 23.11 9.62
CA LYS A 283 -9.84 21.99 9.16
C LYS A 283 -10.99 22.51 8.31
N GLN A 284 -11.73 23.51 8.78
CA GLN A 284 -12.82 24.13 8.01
C GLN A 284 -12.35 24.76 6.69
N ALA A 285 -11.16 25.39 6.68
CA ALA A 285 -10.59 25.97 5.46
C ALA A 285 -10.21 24.88 4.44
N LEU A 286 -9.60 23.79 4.92
CA LEU A 286 -9.21 22.65 4.09
C LEU A 286 -10.43 21.89 3.57
N GLU A 287 -11.50 21.76 4.35
CA GLU A 287 -12.78 21.16 3.92
C GLU A 287 -13.33 21.84 2.66
N GLY A 288 -13.16 23.16 2.54
CA GLY A 288 -13.60 23.91 1.35
C GLY A 288 -12.85 23.56 0.05
N LEU A 289 -11.66 22.95 0.17
CA LEU A 289 -10.85 22.53 -0.97
C LEU A 289 -11.31 21.19 -1.56
N PHE A 290 -11.92 20.32 -0.75
CA PHE A 290 -12.38 19.01 -1.20
C PHE A 290 -13.65 19.10 -2.05
N ALA A 291 -13.82 18.10 -2.91
CA ALA A 291 -15.11 17.78 -3.50
C ALA A 291 -16.08 17.36 -2.38
N LYS A 292 -17.39 17.56 -2.62
CA LYS A 292 -18.39 16.96 -1.73
C LYS A 292 -18.30 15.42 -1.86
N PRO A 293 -18.52 14.64 -0.77
CA PRO A 293 -18.38 13.18 -0.80
C PRO A 293 -19.13 12.48 -1.94
N ASP A 294 -20.34 12.94 -2.26
CA ASP A 294 -21.19 12.34 -3.31
C ASP A 294 -21.08 13.04 -4.67
N ALA A 295 -20.07 13.90 -4.88
CA ALA A 295 -19.91 14.61 -6.14
C ALA A 295 -19.29 13.71 -7.22
N ASP A 296 -20.08 13.35 -8.24
CA ASP A 296 -19.55 12.76 -9.47
C ASP A 296 -18.77 13.81 -10.28
N GLN A 297 -17.44 13.63 -10.35
CA GLN A 297 -16.54 14.49 -11.10
C GLN A 297 -16.08 13.86 -12.43
N THR A 298 -16.59 12.68 -12.81
CA THR A 298 -16.14 11.94 -14.02
C THR A 298 -16.37 12.72 -15.32
N ARG A 299 -17.37 13.62 -15.33
CA ARG A 299 -17.70 14.51 -16.46
C ARG A 299 -16.98 15.87 -16.43
N ILE A 300 -16.19 16.13 -15.39
CA ILE A 300 -15.37 17.33 -15.25
C ILE A 300 -13.95 16.98 -15.75
N PRO A 301 -13.31 17.82 -16.59
CA PRO A 301 -11.92 17.63 -16.98
C PRO A 301 -11.02 17.46 -15.75
N HIS A 302 -10.11 16.48 -15.75
CA HIS A 302 -9.28 16.12 -14.59
C HIS A 302 -8.62 17.34 -13.91
N SER A 303 -8.06 18.27 -14.70
CA SER A 303 -7.39 19.49 -14.20
C SER A 303 -8.30 20.49 -13.47
N GLN A 304 -9.63 20.38 -13.62
CA GLN A 304 -10.62 21.24 -13.00
C GLN A 304 -11.34 20.57 -11.82
N ARG A 305 -11.03 19.30 -11.54
CA ARG A 305 -11.63 18.56 -10.43
C ARG A 305 -11.11 19.08 -9.11
N LYS A 306 -11.97 19.02 -8.10
CA LYS A 306 -11.55 19.16 -6.71
C LYS A 306 -10.97 17.84 -6.20
N PRO A 307 -9.93 17.88 -5.34
CA PRO A 307 -9.42 16.69 -4.68
C PRO A 307 -10.50 16.03 -3.82
N THR A 308 -10.38 14.72 -3.62
CA THR A 308 -11.13 13.94 -2.61
C THR A 308 -10.19 13.59 -1.46
N GLY A 309 -10.73 13.44 -0.25
CA GLY A 309 -9.89 13.20 0.91
C GLY A 309 -10.64 13.30 2.23
N SER A 310 -9.89 13.32 3.33
CA SER A 310 -10.44 13.31 4.68
C SER A 310 -9.55 14.07 5.65
N LEU A 311 -10.17 14.67 6.66
CA LEU A 311 -9.51 15.37 7.76
C LEU A 311 -9.93 14.77 9.09
N SER A 312 -8.98 14.39 9.93
CA SER A 312 -9.27 13.80 11.25
C SER A 312 -8.23 14.21 12.28
N PHE A 313 -8.66 14.57 13.48
CA PHE A 313 -7.74 14.75 14.60
C PHE A 313 -7.20 13.41 15.08
N LEU A 314 -5.94 13.39 15.53
CA LEU A 314 -5.33 12.20 16.10
C LEU A 314 -5.46 12.19 17.64
N PRO A 315 -5.62 11.01 18.27
CA PRO A 315 -5.78 10.88 19.71
C PRO A 315 -4.42 10.96 20.41
N LEU A 316 -3.97 12.18 20.70
CA LEU A 316 -2.76 12.49 21.47
C LEU A 316 -2.88 13.88 22.10
N SER A 317 -2.14 14.16 23.17
CA SER A 317 -2.33 15.37 23.99
C SER A 317 -1.22 16.43 23.91
N ALA A 318 -0.15 16.20 23.14
CA ALA A 318 0.95 17.17 22.96
C ALA A 318 1.37 17.38 21.48
N PRO A 319 1.84 18.59 21.10
CA PRO A 319 2.14 18.98 19.72
C PRO A 319 3.54 18.53 19.24
N PHE A 320 3.77 17.22 19.12
CA PHE A 320 5.05 16.67 18.64
C PHE A 320 5.45 17.14 17.24
N HIS A 321 6.75 17.01 16.96
CA HIS A 321 7.38 17.37 15.69
C HIS A 321 7.24 18.86 15.36
N THR A 322 7.34 19.72 16.39
CA THR A 322 7.23 21.17 16.22
C THR A 322 8.12 21.97 17.17
N PRO A 323 8.53 23.19 16.79
CA PRO A 323 9.22 24.12 17.69
C PRO A 323 8.45 24.51 18.95
N LEU A 324 7.14 24.19 19.04
CA LEU A 324 6.34 24.45 20.24
C LEU A 324 6.89 23.72 21.46
N LEU A 325 7.52 22.56 21.29
CA LEU A 325 8.08 21.78 22.40
C LEU A 325 9.53 22.14 22.74
N SER A 326 10.06 23.23 22.21
CA SER A 326 11.46 23.67 22.46
C SER A 326 11.78 23.85 23.94
N GLU A 327 10.83 24.33 24.75
CA GLU A 327 11.01 24.49 26.20
C GLU A 327 11.11 23.17 26.97
N ALA A 328 10.65 22.06 26.39
CA ALA A 328 10.76 20.74 27.01
C ALA A 328 12.19 20.17 26.95
N LYS A 329 12.95 20.47 25.87
CA LYS A 329 14.27 19.87 25.62
C LYS A 329 15.26 20.07 26.76
N PRO A 330 15.50 21.28 27.32
CA PRO A 330 16.50 21.47 28.36
C PRO A 330 16.20 20.68 29.64
N LYS A 331 14.93 20.59 30.04
CA LYS A 331 14.50 19.78 31.20
C LYS A 331 14.68 18.30 30.92
N LEU A 332 14.31 17.86 29.72
CA LEU A 332 14.43 16.47 29.32
C LEU A 332 15.89 16.00 29.27
N VAL A 333 16.83 16.85 28.81
CA VAL A 333 18.27 16.54 28.86
C VAL A 333 18.77 16.34 30.30
N GLN A 334 18.27 17.14 31.25
CA GLN A 334 18.59 16.94 32.67
C GLN A 334 17.99 15.63 33.21
N ASP A 335 16.75 15.32 32.82
CA ASP A 335 16.10 14.05 33.18
C ASP A 335 16.86 12.85 32.61
N VAL A 336 17.33 12.91 31.35
CA VAL A 336 18.18 11.87 30.72
C VAL A 336 19.47 11.65 31.50
N GLN A 337 20.14 12.73 31.91
CA GLN A 337 21.34 12.64 32.75
C GLN A 337 21.03 11.99 34.12
N ARG A 338 19.89 12.33 34.72
CA ARG A 338 19.46 11.77 36.02
C ARG A 338 19.15 10.28 35.92
N VAL A 339 18.43 9.84 34.89
CA VAL A 339 18.11 8.41 34.65
C VAL A 339 19.27 7.64 34.00
N LYS A 340 20.35 8.32 33.62
CA LYS A 340 21.58 7.76 33.03
C LYS A 340 21.34 6.96 31.75
N CYS A 341 20.39 7.41 30.92
CA CYS A 341 20.13 6.80 29.62
C CYS A 341 21.11 7.37 28.58
N ALA A 342 21.91 6.51 27.94
CA ALA A 342 22.85 6.92 26.91
C ALA A 342 23.01 5.83 25.84
N ILE A 343 22.93 6.22 24.57
CA ILE A 343 23.15 5.35 23.42
C ILE A 343 23.99 6.13 22.41
N LYS A 344 25.06 5.51 21.90
CA LYS A 344 25.93 6.06 20.85
C LYS A 344 25.64 5.39 19.51
N GLY A 345 25.82 6.12 18.41
CA GLY A 345 25.59 5.56 17.07
C GLY A 345 26.41 4.31 16.79
N GLY A 346 27.67 4.28 17.23
CA GLY A 346 28.55 3.11 17.08
C GLY A 346 28.10 1.84 17.84
N GLN A 347 27.08 1.91 18.70
CA GLN A 347 26.49 0.73 19.36
C GLN A 347 25.41 0.07 18.50
N LEU A 348 24.83 0.78 17.53
CA LEU A 348 23.75 0.28 16.69
C LEU A 348 24.28 -0.79 15.72
N GLN A 349 23.75 -2.01 15.82
CA GLN A 349 24.14 -3.20 15.04
C GLN A 349 23.70 -3.09 13.57
N VAL A 350 22.56 -2.46 13.31
CA VAL A 350 22.03 -2.20 11.96
C VAL A 350 21.75 -0.71 11.77
N PRO A 351 21.76 -0.20 10.53
CA PRO A 351 21.33 1.17 10.26
C PRO A 351 19.94 1.45 10.84
N VAL A 352 19.80 2.61 11.46
CA VAL A 352 18.50 3.19 11.83
C VAL A 352 18.49 4.58 11.23
N TYR A 353 17.49 4.88 10.41
CA TYR A 353 17.40 6.18 9.78
C TYR A 353 16.57 7.14 10.62
N ALA A 354 17.08 8.36 10.77
CA ALA A 354 16.29 9.48 11.23
C ALA A 354 15.09 9.68 10.29
N THR A 355 14.02 10.25 10.80
CA THR A 355 12.80 10.49 10.04
C THR A 355 12.70 11.92 9.53
N ASN A 356 13.81 12.66 9.48
CA ASN A 356 13.86 14.02 8.91
C ASN A 356 14.11 13.96 7.40
N ALA A 357 14.21 15.12 6.75
CA ALA A 357 14.35 15.20 5.29
C ALA A 357 15.66 14.58 4.78
N GLU A 358 16.70 14.59 5.61
CA GLU A 358 18.01 14.01 5.30
C GLU A 358 18.04 12.50 5.52
N ALA A 359 17.12 11.98 6.34
CA ALA A 359 17.06 10.59 6.77
C ALA A 359 18.45 10.06 7.18
N THR A 360 19.11 10.79 8.09
CA THR A 360 20.48 10.50 8.55
C THR A 360 20.57 9.11 9.17
N ASN A 361 21.60 8.33 8.83
CA ASN A 361 21.88 7.07 9.53
C ASN A 361 22.38 7.36 10.96
N LEU A 362 21.62 6.97 11.97
CA LEU A 362 21.93 7.20 13.38
C LEU A 362 23.19 6.45 13.85
N GLN A 363 23.74 5.52 13.07
CA GLN A 363 25.07 4.95 13.35
C GLN A 363 26.19 6.01 13.32
N THR A 364 25.97 7.12 12.61
CA THR A 364 26.99 8.18 12.44
C THR A 364 26.86 9.29 13.47
N VAL A 365 25.92 9.23 14.41
CA VAL A 365 25.73 10.27 15.44
C VAL A 365 26.39 9.87 16.76
N ASP A 366 26.95 10.84 17.48
CA ASP A 366 27.64 10.60 18.75
C ASP A 366 26.68 10.31 19.91
N ASP A 367 25.57 11.07 19.99
CA ASP A 367 24.53 10.96 21.00
C ASP A 367 23.18 10.69 20.33
N VAL A 368 22.77 9.43 20.34
CA VAL A 368 21.50 9.01 19.74
C VAL A 368 20.31 9.49 20.58
N ILE A 369 20.48 9.66 21.90
CA ILE A 369 19.37 10.10 22.75
C ILE A 369 19.04 11.57 22.50
N ASP A 370 20.03 12.46 22.35
CA ASP A 370 19.76 13.86 21.98
C ASP A 370 19.08 13.96 20.61
N GLU A 371 19.52 13.15 19.64
CA GLU A 371 18.91 13.10 18.31
C GLU A 371 17.45 12.61 18.37
N LEU A 372 17.17 11.55 19.12
CA LEU A 372 15.81 11.05 19.35
C LEU A 372 14.91 12.11 20.00
N ILE A 373 15.44 12.93 20.92
CA ILE A 373 14.72 14.05 21.52
C ILE A 373 14.38 15.10 20.45
N ASN A 374 15.34 15.50 19.63
CA ASN A 374 15.13 16.48 18.57
C ASN A 374 14.08 16.00 17.57
N MET A 375 14.24 14.78 17.08
CA MET A 375 13.34 14.16 16.11
C MET A 375 11.89 14.11 16.60
N GLN A 376 11.67 13.70 17.86
CA GLN A 376 10.32 13.53 18.39
C GLN A 376 9.68 14.86 18.81
N LEU A 377 10.43 15.74 19.47
CA LEU A 377 9.87 17.00 19.97
C LEU A 377 9.77 18.07 18.88
N LEU A 378 10.81 18.23 18.06
CA LEU A 378 11.05 19.48 17.34
C LEU A 378 10.99 19.35 15.82
N GLU A 379 11.52 18.26 15.28
CA GLU A 379 11.74 18.12 13.84
C GLU A 379 10.53 17.56 13.10
N LEU A 380 10.35 18.02 11.87
CA LEU A 380 9.35 17.49 10.95
C LEU A 380 9.70 16.05 10.56
N VAL A 381 8.70 15.17 10.57
CA VAL A 381 8.82 13.80 10.04
C VAL A 381 8.62 13.83 8.54
N ASP A 382 9.61 13.39 7.76
CA ASP A 382 9.50 13.08 6.33
C ASP A 382 9.68 11.56 6.11
N TRP A 383 8.55 10.86 6.18
CA TRP A 383 8.52 9.41 5.99
C TRP A 383 8.86 9.03 4.55
N THR A 384 8.57 9.92 3.59
CA THR A 384 8.88 9.70 2.18
C THR A 384 10.38 9.73 1.90
N ALA A 385 11.12 10.64 2.55
CA ALA A 385 12.58 10.69 2.50
C ALA A 385 13.21 9.44 3.15
N THR A 386 12.64 8.98 4.25
CA THR A 386 13.07 7.74 4.93
C THR A 386 12.94 6.54 3.99
N TRP A 387 11.76 6.36 3.36
CA TRP A 387 11.54 5.28 2.38
C TRP A 387 12.39 5.42 1.12
N ALA A 388 12.70 6.65 0.68
CA ALA A 388 13.63 6.86 -0.42
C ALA A 388 15.02 6.32 -0.10
N LYS A 389 15.51 6.53 1.14
CA LYS A 389 16.78 5.95 1.61
C LYS A 389 16.74 4.43 1.73
N ILE A 390 15.62 3.86 2.18
CA ILE A 390 15.41 2.41 2.21
C ILE A 390 15.48 1.83 0.80
N ALA A 391 14.74 2.40 -0.15
CA ALA A 391 14.73 1.96 -1.55
C ALA A 391 16.12 2.05 -2.19
N GLU A 392 16.90 3.09 -1.86
CA GLU A 392 18.25 3.32 -2.40
C GLU A 392 19.28 2.31 -1.85
N HIS A 393 19.28 2.06 -0.54
CA HIS A 393 20.38 1.36 0.13
C HIS A 393 20.05 -0.07 0.55
N HIS A 394 18.76 -0.45 0.62
CA HIS A 394 18.29 -1.73 1.18
C HIS A 394 17.44 -2.53 0.20
N SER A 395 17.80 -2.49 -1.09
CA SER A 395 17.09 -3.19 -2.17
C SER A 395 17.05 -4.72 -2.07
N ASN A 396 17.83 -5.30 -1.15
CA ASN A 396 17.83 -6.72 -0.84
C ASN A 396 16.84 -7.11 0.27
N ALA A 397 16.16 -6.14 0.90
CA ALA A 397 15.12 -6.42 1.88
C ALA A 397 14.00 -7.24 1.24
N THR A 398 13.53 -8.25 1.97
CA THR A 398 12.50 -9.18 1.52
C THR A 398 11.21 -9.02 2.30
N HIS A 399 11.30 -8.73 3.60
CA HIS A 399 10.15 -8.60 4.47
C HIS A 399 10.28 -7.42 5.42
N ILE A 400 9.14 -6.83 5.75
CA ILE A 400 8.98 -5.93 6.90
C ILE A 400 8.36 -6.73 8.03
N LEU A 401 8.88 -6.58 9.24
CA LEU A 401 8.29 -7.12 10.47
C LEU A 401 7.73 -5.96 11.28
N GLU A 402 6.42 -5.72 11.22
CA GLU A 402 5.77 -4.63 11.95
C GLU A 402 5.38 -5.08 13.37
N PHE A 403 5.92 -4.39 14.37
CA PHE A 403 5.73 -4.70 15.80
C PHE A 403 4.84 -3.70 16.54
N GLY A 404 4.31 -2.69 15.84
CA GLY A 404 3.34 -1.75 16.40
C GLY A 404 2.04 -2.43 16.82
N PRO A 405 1.31 -1.88 17.81
CA PRO A 405 0.01 -2.39 18.19
C PRO A 405 -0.96 -2.41 17.00
N ASP A 406 -1.83 -3.40 16.97
CA ASP A 406 -2.76 -3.66 15.87
C ASP A 406 -2.07 -3.81 14.52
N LEU A 407 -2.29 -2.88 13.59
CA LEU A 407 -1.61 -2.83 12.30
C LEU A 407 -0.42 -1.86 12.31
N GLY A 408 -0.16 -1.21 13.46
CA GLY A 408 0.95 -0.29 13.63
C GLY A 408 1.04 0.76 12.53
N VAL A 409 2.21 0.89 11.91
CA VAL A 409 2.43 1.81 10.77
C VAL A 409 2.30 1.16 9.39
N ALA A 410 1.89 -0.11 9.33
CA ALA A 410 1.81 -0.86 8.07
C ALA A 410 1.05 -0.13 6.96
N LYS A 411 -0.03 0.61 7.28
CA LYS A 411 -0.82 1.37 6.28
C LYS A 411 -0.10 2.57 5.65
N LEU A 412 1.02 3.02 6.22
CA LEU A 412 1.87 4.04 5.60
C LEU A 412 2.97 3.41 4.75
N SER A 413 3.34 2.17 5.06
CA SER A 413 4.49 1.48 4.48
C SER A 413 4.10 0.47 3.39
N ASP A 414 2.88 -0.06 3.43
CA ASP A 414 2.37 -1.11 2.54
C ASP A 414 2.49 -0.76 1.04
N LYS A 415 2.17 0.48 0.66
CA LYS A 415 2.29 0.96 -0.72
C LYS A 415 3.74 1.01 -1.19
N PHE A 416 4.67 1.42 -0.33
CA PHE A 416 6.09 1.43 -0.66
C PHE A 416 6.62 0.00 -0.75
N ALA A 417 6.31 -0.82 0.25
CA ALA A 417 6.72 -2.20 0.35
C ALA A 417 6.27 -3.02 -0.89
N GLU A 418 5.00 -2.95 -1.27
CA GLU A 418 4.47 -3.72 -2.40
C GLU A 418 5.16 -3.35 -3.73
N GLY A 419 5.40 -2.06 -3.97
CA GLY A 419 6.10 -1.59 -5.16
C GLY A 419 7.57 -2.01 -5.21
N LEU A 420 8.22 -2.05 -4.03
CA LEU A 420 9.59 -2.51 -3.85
C LEU A 420 9.70 -4.04 -3.76
N GLY A 421 8.59 -4.78 -3.82
CA GLY A 421 8.58 -6.24 -3.72
C GLY A 421 8.92 -6.77 -2.31
N ILE A 422 8.68 -5.97 -1.28
CA ILE A 422 8.89 -6.32 0.13
C ILE A 422 7.55 -6.77 0.72
N GLU A 423 7.52 -7.97 1.32
CA GLU A 423 6.31 -8.52 1.94
C GLU A 423 6.15 -7.98 3.37
N LEU A 424 4.96 -7.49 3.72
CA LEU A 424 4.70 -6.91 5.04
C LEU A 424 4.04 -7.93 5.97
N VAL A 425 4.75 -8.26 7.05
CA VAL A 425 4.26 -9.15 8.12
C VAL A 425 3.85 -8.33 9.32
N ILE A 426 2.61 -8.49 9.78
CA ILE A 426 2.17 -8.00 11.08
C ILE A 426 2.66 -9.00 12.13
N ALA A 427 3.82 -8.69 12.73
CA ALA A 427 4.59 -9.62 13.54
C ALA A 427 4.12 -9.65 15.00
N THR A 428 2.81 -9.53 15.23
CA THR A 428 2.18 -9.53 16.56
C THR A 428 1.23 -10.71 16.71
N ALA A 429 1.12 -11.27 17.93
CA ALA A 429 0.24 -12.40 18.21
C ALA A 429 -1.26 -12.08 18.04
N LYS A 430 -1.62 -10.79 17.97
CA LYS A 430 -2.99 -10.33 17.72
C LYS A 430 -3.49 -10.69 16.33
N HIS A 431 -2.59 -10.70 15.34
CA HIS A 431 -2.90 -10.98 13.94
C HIS A 431 -2.14 -12.22 13.47
N PRO A 432 -2.49 -13.43 13.97
CA PRO A 432 -1.79 -14.66 13.59
C PRO A 432 -2.03 -15.03 12.12
N VAL A 433 -3.21 -14.69 11.60
CA VAL A 433 -3.60 -14.93 10.20
C VAL A 433 -4.30 -13.68 9.68
N MET A 434 -3.96 -13.29 8.45
CA MET A 434 -4.55 -12.14 7.75
C MET A 434 -5.28 -12.63 6.50
N SER A 435 -6.41 -12.00 6.18
CA SER A 435 -7.13 -12.30 4.95
C SER A 435 -6.50 -11.55 3.77
N SER A 436 -6.33 -12.25 2.64
CA SER A 436 -5.89 -11.63 1.40
C SER A 436 -7.06 -10.95 0.70
N SER A 437 -6.83 -9.75 0.17
CA SER A 437 -7.76 -9.04 -0.72
C SER A 437 -7.02 -8.56 -1.95
N THR A 438 -7.69 -8.50 -3.10
CA THR A 438 -7.15 -7.83 -4.29
C THR A 438 -7.27 -6.31 -4.18
N ALA A 439 -8.10 -5.79 -3.25
CA ALA A 439 -8.35 -4.36 -3.11
C ALA A 439 -7.26 -3.61 -2.32
N SER A 440 -6.64 -4.25 -1.33
CA SER A 440 -5.58 -3.67 -0.50
C SER A 440 -4.26 -4.42 -0.65
N ALA A 441 -3.15 -3.78 -0.25
CA ALA A 441 -1.87 -4.44 -0.22
C ALA A 441 -1.95 -5.71 0.66
N PRO A 442 -1.30 -6.81 0.26
CA PRO A 442 -1.31 -8.03 1.05
C PRO A 442 -0.56 -7.81 2.36
N LEU A 443 -1.19 -8.17 3.47
CA LEU A 443 -0.58 -8.24 4.78
C LEU A 443 -0.54 -9.70 5.21
N VAL A 444 0.55 -10.13 5.83
CA VAL A 444 0.73 -11.49 6.32
C VAL A 444 0.66 -11.49 7.84
N GLY A 445 -0.09 -12.44 8.41
CA GLY A 445 -0.13 -12.63 9.86
C GLY A 445 1.08 -13.40 10.38
N LEU A 446 1.37 -13.28 11.68
CA LEU A 446 2.56 -13.89 12.29
C LEU A 446 2.65 -15.41 12.07
N GLN A 447 1.57 -16.16 12.36
CA GLN A 447 1.58 -17.62 12.22
C GLN A 447 1.65 -18.01 10.74
N GLN A 448 0.94 -17.28 9.87
CA GLN A 448 0.98 -17.49 8.42
C GLN A 448 2.41 -17.34 7.86
N PHE A 449 3.17 -16.35 8.35
CA PHE A 449 4.58 -16.16 7.99
C PHE A 449 5.46 -17.33 8.45
N ILE A 450 5.32 -17.74 9.72
CA ILE A 450 6.07 -18.88 10.28
C ILE A 450 5.78 -20.17 9.48
N ASP A 451 4.51 -20.44 9.19
CA ASP A 451 4.08 -21.65 8.46
C ASP A 451 4.61 -21.66 7.02
N ALA A 452 4.64 -20.51 6.35
CA ALA A 452 5.10 -20.37 4.97
C ALA A 452 6.63 -20.48 4.82
N THR A 453 7.38 -20.37 5.93
CA THR A 453 8.84 -20.23 5.91
C THR A 453 9.56 -21.41 5.24
N SER A 454 9.12 -22.64 5.49
CA SER A 454 9.71 -23.84 4.89
C SER A 454 9.64 -23.85 3.35
N THR A 455 8.62 -23.19 2.80
CA THR A 455 8.38 -23.06 1.36
C THR A 455 8.90 -21.76 0.77
N PHE A 456 9.46 -20.86 1.59
CA PHE A 456 9.96 -19.58 1.13
C PHE A 456 11.15 -19.77 0.20
N THR A 457 11.03 -19.17 -0.98
CA THR A 457 12.11 -18.98 -1.94
C THR A 457 12.23 -17.49 -2.20
N SER A 458 13.43 -16.93 -2.08
CA SER A 458 13.69 -15.56 -2.50
C SER A 458 13.38 -15.44 -3.99
N VAL A 459 12.26 -14.78 -4.32
CA VAL A 459 11.88 -14.49 -5.70
C VAL A 459 12.18 -13.02 -5.97
N GLU A 460 12.57 -12.74 -7.21
CA GLU A 460 12.66 -11.39 -7.74
C GLU A 460 11.28 -10.70 -7.71
N ALA A 461 10.99 -10.00 -6.60
CA ALA A 461 9.63 -9.59 -6.24
C ALA A 461 9.23 -8.19 -6.74
N THR A 462 10.18 -7.34 -7.16
CA THR A 462 9.85 -5.97 -7.61
C THR A 462 8.96 -6.02 -8.86
N TRP A 463 8.11 -4.99 -9.02
CA TRP A 463 7.28 -4.87 -10.21
C TRP A 463 8.10 -4.79 -11.50
N GLU A 464 9.27 -4.14 -11.45
CA GLU A 464 10.23 -4.11 -12.57
C GLU A 464 10.59 -5.52 -13.02
N LYS A 465 11.04 -6.38 -12.10
CA LYS A 465 11.50 -7.73 -12.46
C LYS A 465 10.34 -8.64 -12.85
N LYS A 466 9.18 -8.50 -12.19
CA LYS A 466 8.00 -9.34 -12.41
C LYS A 466 7.24 -9.00 -13.68
N PHE A 467 7.14 -7.72 -14.02
CA PHE A 467 6.29 -7.22 -15.12
C PHE A 467 7.06 -6.55 -16.24
N GLY A 468 8.31 -6.16 -16.01
CA GLY A 468 9.19 -5.58 -17.01
C GLY A 468 9.53 -6.56 -18.13
N PRO A 469 9.89 -6.05 -19.31
CA PRO A 469 10.28 -6.86 -20.43
C PRO A 469 11.69 -7.42 -20.23
N GLN A 470 11.89 -8.64 -20.70
CA GLN A 470 13.17 -9.31 -20.79
C GLN A 470 13.56 -9.44 -22.27
N VAL A 471 14.85 -9.57 -22.55
CA VAL A 471 15.36 -9.84 -23.90
C VAL A 471 15.92 -11.25 -23.94
N THR A 472 15.42 -12.07 -24.85
CA THR A 472 15.97 -13.42 -25.07
C THR A 472 17.36 -13.34 -25.70
N GLU A 473 18.12 -14.44 -25.66
CA GLU A 473 19.42 -14.53 -26.37
C GLU A 473 19.29 -14.21 -27.87
N SER A 474 18.13 -14.51 -28.47
CA SER A 474 17.82 -14.18 -29.87
C SER A 474 17.44 -12.72 -30.11
N GLY A 475 17.52 -11.84 -29.09
CA GLY A 475 17.16 -10.43 -29.17
C GLY A 475 15.65 -10.14 -29.17
N LYS A 476 14.79 -11.11 -28.81
CA LYS A 476 13.34 -10.89 -28.79
C LYS A 476 12.89 -10.35 -27.44
N LEU A 477 12.06 -9.31 -27.47
CA LEU A 477 11.44 -8.75 -26.27
C LEU A 477 10.32 -9.68 -25.78
N VAL A 478 10.39 -10.11 -24.53
CA VAL A 478 9.44 -11.01 -23.88
C VAL A 478 8.92 -10.39 -22.58
N ASN A 479 7.61 -10.25 -22.50
CA ASN A 479 6.87 -9.87 -21.30
C ASN A 479 5.54 -10.64 -21.24
N ARG A 480 4.64 -10.27 -20.31
CA ARG A 480 3.34 -10.93 -20.15
C ARG A 480 2.47 -10.91 -21.41
N PHE A 481 2.42 -9.80 -22.14
CA PHE A 481 1.67 -9.71 -23.40
C PHE A 481 2.20 -10.70 -24.43
N THR A 482 3.52 -10.73 -24.63
CA THR A 482 4.13 -11.65 -25.61
C THR A 482 3.93 -13.12 -25.25
N ARG A 483 3.93 -13.47 -23.95
CA ARG A 483 3.67 -14.84 -23.49
C ARG A 483 2.20 -15.23 -23.70
N ALA A 484 1.28 -14.30 -23.46
CA ALA A 484 -0.16 -14.55 -23.60
C ALA A 484 -0.62 -14.64 -25.06
N LEU A 485 -0.07 -13.79 -25.95
CA LEU A 485 -0.56 -13.65 -27.33
C LEU A 485 0.41 -14.16 -28.39
N ASN A 486 1.65 -14.50 -28.02
CA ASN A 486 2.73 -14.83 -28.97
C ASN A 486 2.93 -13.75 -30.05
N LYS A 487 2.73 -12.48 -29.68
CA LYS A 487 2.85 -11.29 -30.53
C LYS A 487 3.72 -10.24 -29.85
N PRO A 488 4.42 -9.36 -30.59
CA PRO A 488 5.14 -8.24 -30.00
C PRO A 488 4.20 -7.36 -29.15
N PRO A 489 4.69 -6.69 -28.08
CA PRO A 489 3.87 -5.96 -27.11
C PRO A 489 3.41 -4.58 -27.64
N VAL A 490 2.99 -4.55 -28.90
CA VAL A 490 2.41 -3.39 -29.59
C VAL A 490 1.16 -3.86 -30.30
N MET A 491 0.08 -3.11 -30.15
CA MET A 491 -1.20 -3.41 -30.80
C MET A 491 -1.82 -2.19 -31.45
N VAL A 492 -2.74 -2.43 -32.39
CA VAL A 492 -3.57 -1.39 -33.02
C VAL A 492 -5.01 -1.58 -32.57
N ALA A 493 -5.57 -0.55 -31.95
CA ALA A 493 -6.94 -0.58 -31.45
C ALA A 493 -7.98 -0.43 -32.56
N GLY A 494 -9.18 -0.93 -32.27
CA GLY A 494 -10.36 -0.81 -33.11
C GLY A 494 -10.84 0.63 -33.13
N MET A 495 -10.66 1.28 -34.27
CA MET A 495 -11.10 2.63 -34.60
C MET A 495 -12.13 2.56 -35.73
N THR A 496 -13.35 3.01 -35.47
CA THR A 496 -14.47 2.97 -36.42
C THR A 496 -14.15 3.54 -37.82
N PRO A 497 -13.45 4.68 -37.98
CA PRO A 497 -13.14 5.19 -39.32
C PRO A 497 -11.92 4.54 -39.99
N THR A 498 -11.06 3.85 -39.24
CA THR A 498 -9.72 3.43 -39.72
C THR A 498 -9.56 1.92 -39.86
N THR A 499 -10.26 1.15 -39.04
CA THR A 499 -10.11 -0.32 -38.92
C THR A 499 -11.44 -1.05 -39.09
N SER A 500 -12.44 -0.40 -39.70
CA SER A 500 -13.75 -0.99 -40.01
C SER A 500 -13.77 -1.47 -41.47
N LEU A 501 -14.92 -1.45 -42.14
CA LEU A 501 -15.15 -1.95 -43.51
C LEU A 501 -14.04 -1.59 -44.51
N GLU A 502 -13.78 -0.29 -44.73
CA GLU A 502 -12.72 0.15 -45.65
C GLU A 502 -11.30 -0.07 -45.08
N GLY A 503 -11.18 -0.35 -43.78
CA GLY A 503 -9.92 -0.56 -43.06
C GLY A 503 -9.49 -2.03 -42.98
N ILE A 504 -10.20 -2.97 -43.62
CA ILE A 504 -9.88 -4.40 -43.56
C ILE A 504 -8.44 -4.67 -44.04
N ASP A 505 -7.98 -3.99 -45.08
CA ASP A 505 -6.62 -4.14 -45.60
C ASP A 505 -5.56 -3.72 -44.58
N LEU A 506 -5.81 -2.65 -43.83
CA LEU A 506 -4.94 -2.23 -42.73
C LEU A 506 -4.89 -3.30 -41.63
N VAL A 507 -6.05 -3.82 -41.20
CA VAL A 507 -6.12 -4.85 -40.15
C VAL A 507 -5.42 -6.14 -40.61
N ALA A 508 -5.63 -6.56 -41.86
CA ALA A 508 -4.94 -7.70 -42.45
C ALA A 508 -3.43 -7.50 -42.49
N ALA A 509 -2.95 -6.31 -42.89
CA ALA A 509 -1.53 -5.98 -42.92
C ALA A 509 -0.90 -6.02 -41.51
N ILE A 510 -1.58 -5.48 -40.50
CA ILE A 510 -1.14 -5.51 -39.09
C ILE A 510 -0.97 -6.95 -38.61
N GLN A 511 -2.00 -7.79 -38.83
CA GLN A 511 -1.96 -9.20 -38.42
C GLN A 511 -0.86 -9.97 -39.17
N ASN A 512 -0.72 -9.75 -40.48
CA ASN A 512 0.30 -10.37 -41.32
C ASN A 512 1.73 -9.95 -40.98
N ALA A 513 1.90 -8.76 -40.39
CA ALA A 513 3.15 -8.27 -39.82
C ALA A 513 3.44 -8.86 -38.42
N GLY A 514 2.52 -9.64 -37.86
CA GLY A 514 2.68 -10.33 -36.58
C GLY A 514 2.17 -9.55 -35.36
N PHE A 515 1.52 -8.41 -35.55
CA PHE A 515 0.97 -7.59 -34.46
C PHE A 515 -0.50 -7.91 -34.18
N HIS A 516 -0.99 -7.50 -33.01
CA HIS A 516 -2.41 -7.58 -32.69
C HIS A 516 -3.16 -6.38 -33.28
N GLY A 517 -4.14 -6.62 -34.16
CA GLY A 517 -4.96 -5.58 -34.77
C GLY A 517 -6.45 -5.90 -34.66
N GLU A 518 -7.24 -4.96 -34.16
CA GLU A 518 -8.68 -5.12 -33.95
C GLU A 518 -9.49 -4.62 -35.15
N LEU A 519 -10.40 -5.45 -35.67
CA LEU A 519 -11.45 -5.04 -36.61
C LEU A 519 -12.54 -4.28 -35.84
N ALA A 520 -12.77 -3.02 -36.18
CA ALA A 520 -13.79 -2.18 -35.54
C ALA A 520 -15.19 -2.48 -36.06
N ALA A 521 -15.97 -3.24 -35.28
CA ALA A 521 -17.34 -3.62 -35.62
C ALA A 521 -18.34 -2.45 -35.57
N GLY A 522 -17.96 -1.29 -35.00
CA GLY A 522 -18.85 -0.12 -34.89
C GLY A 522 -19.38 0.38 -36.23
N GLY A 523 -18.62 0.23 -37.32
CA GLY A 523 -19.07 0.58 -38.68
C GLY A 523 -19.80 -0.54 -39.42
N LEU A 524 -19.84 -1.76 -38.85
CA LEU A 524 -20.44 -2.96 -39.45
C LEU A 524 -21.90 -3.09 -38.99
N SER A 525 -22.75 -2.21 -39.52
CA SER A 525 -24.09 -1.91 -38.97
C SER A 525 -25.18 -2.95 -39.23
N ARG A 526 -24.92 -3.97 -40.05
CA ARG A 526 -25.89 -5.01 -40.44
C ARG A 526 -25.23 -6.39 -40.35
N PRO A 527 -26.01 -7.46 -40.10
CA PRO A 527 -25.48 -8.82 -40.01
C PRO A 527 -24.65 -9.25 -41.22
N ASN A 528 -25.14 -9.02 -42.44
CA ASN A 528 -24.41 -9.37 -43.66
C ASN A 528 -23.09 -8.61 -43.78
N ILE A 529 -23.09 -7.29 -43.56
CA ILE A 529 -21.85 -6.49 -43.59
C ILE A 529 -20.84 -7.02 -42.58
N PHE A 530 -21.29 -7.38 -41.37
CA PHE A 530 -20.41 -7.90 -40.32
C PHE A 530 -19.78 -9.23 -40.73
N GLU A 531 -20.58 -10.18 -41.21
CA GLU A 531 -20.11 -11.50 -41.64
C GLU A 531 -19.19 -11.41 -42.86
N ASP A 532 -19.57 -10.61 -43.86
CA ASP A 532 -18.78 -10.38 -45.07
C ASP A 532 -17.42 -9.76 -44.73
N ALA A 533 -17.38 -8.73 -43.87
CA ALA A 533 -16.14 -8.08 -43.45
C ALA A 533 -15.21 -9.01 -42.65
N VAL A 534 -15.77 -9.84 -41.76
CA VAL A 534 -15.01 -10.84 -41.00
C VAL A 534 -14.43 -11.88 -41.95
N ASN A 535 -15.22 -12.42 -42.87
CA ASN A 535 -14.76 -13.42 -43.85
C ASN A 535 -13.73 -12.85 -44.81
N GLU A 536 -13.90 -11.59 -45.24
CA GLU A 536 -12.93 -10.88 -46.07
C GLU A 536 -11.59 -10.74 -45.33
N LEU A 537 -11.60 -10.30 -44.06
CA LEU A 537 -10.39 -10.22 -43.26
C LEU A 537 -9.70 -11.59 -43.14
N VAL A 538 -10.46 -12.65 -42.85
CA VAL A 538 -9.93 -14.02 -42.75
C VAL A 538 -9.29 -14.47 -44.06
N SER A 539 -9.86 -14.10 -45.22
CA SER A 539 -9.30 -14.44 -46.53
C SER A 539 -7.96 -13.75 -46.83
N LYS A 540 -7.65 -12.64 -46.13
CA LYS A 540 -6.46 -11.80 -46.34
C LYS A 540 -5.33 -12.05 -45.35
N ILE A 541 -5.58 -12.73 -44.23
CA ILE A 541 -4.55 -13.05 -43.24
C ILE A 541 -3.83 -14.37 -43.56
N LYS A 542 -2.57 -14.48 -43.13
CA LYS A 542 -1.78 -15.72 -43.27
C LYS A 542 -2.41 -16.86 -42.44
N PRO A 543 -2.41 -18.11 -42.95
CA PRO A 543 -2.86 -19.26 -42.19
C PRO A 543 -2.18 -19.37 -40.82
N GLY A 544 -2.96 -19.74 -39.80
CA GLY A 544 -2.48 -19.84 -38.41
C GLY A 544 -2.60 -18.54 -37.60
N LEU A 545 -2.95 -17.41 -38.23
CA LEU A 545 -3.25 -16.17 -37.51
C LEU A 545 -4.72 -16.10 -37.11
N GLY A 546 -4.98 -15.49 -35.95
CA GLY A 546 -6.31 -15.15 -35.47
C GLY A 546 -6.71 -13.70 -35.79
N ILE A 547 -8.02 -13.43 -35.72
CA ILE A 547 -8.59 -12.08 -35.82
C ILE A 547 -9.09 -11.62 -34.45
N ALA A 548 -8.99 -10.32 -34.21
CA ALA A 548 -9.55 -9.66 -33.03
C ALA A 548 -10.66 -8.69 -33.48
N ILE A 549 -11.75 -8.61 -32.73
CA ILE A 549 -12.92 -7.79 -33.09
C ILE A 549 -13.26 -6.83 -31.94
N ASN A 550 -13.25 -5.53 -32.22
CA ASN A 550 -13.67 -4.50 -31.27
C ASN A 550 -15.15 -4.14 -31.47
N MET A 551 -15.94 -4.31 -30.43
CA MET A 551 -17.38 -4.11 -30.41
C MET A 551 -17.79 -3.04 -29.41
N LEU A 552 -18.93 -2.38 -29.64
CA LEU A 552 -19.43 -1.28 -28.79
C LEU A 552 -20.59 -1.76 -27.92
N TYR A 553 -20.34 -1.91 -26.62
CA TYR A 553 -21.32 -2.47 -25.68
C TYR A 553 -22.60 -1.61 -25.56
N LEU A 554 -22.44 -0.29 -25.44
CA LEU A 554 -23.56 0.65 -25.36
C LEU A 554 -24.37 0.79 -26.67
N ASN A 555 -23.95 0.16 -27.77
CA ASN A 555 -24.76 0.07 -28.99
C ASN A 555 -25.59 -1.22 -28.99
N ALA A 556 -26.64 -1.26 -28.17
CA ALA A 556 -27.49 -2.44 -27.96
C ALA A 556 -28.00 -3.09 -29.26
N LYS A 557 -28.29 -2.28 -30.30
CA LYS A 557 -28.73 -2.80 -31.61
C LYS A 557 -27.64 -3.61 -32.29
N GLN A 558 -26.41 -3.09 -32.34
CA GLN A 558 -25.28 -3.80 -32.94
C GLN A 558 -24.87 -4.99 -32.07
N TRP A 559 -24.75 -4.77 -30.76
CA TRP A 559 -24.42 -5.82 -29.81
C TRP A 559 -25.33 -7.04 -29.92
N GLY A 560 -26.65 -6.81 -30.03
CA GLY A 560 -27.67 -7.86 -30.10
C GLY A 560 -27.55 -8.82 -31.28
N PHE A 561 -26.86 -8.46 -32.37
CA PHE A 561 -26.58 -9.39 -33.47
C PHE A 561 -25.09 -9.76 -33.57
N GLN A 562 -24.17 -8.81 -33.33
CA GLN A 562 -22.74 -9.04 -33.50
C GLN A 562 -22.21 -10.09 -32.51
N PHE A 563 -22.63 -10.04 -31.23
CA PHE A 563 -22.08 -10.95 -30.22
C PHE A 563 -22.53 -12.41 -30.45
N PRO A 564 -23.82 -12.71 -30.69
CA PRO A 564 -24.24 -14.05 -31.10
C PRO A 564 -23.56 -14.53 -32.40
N MET A 565 -23.30 -13.62 -33.34
CA MET A 565 -22.59 -13.97 -34.58
C MET A 565 -21.13 -14.32 -34.34
N VAL A 566 -20.41 -13.63 -33.46
CA VAL A 566 -19.04 -14.01 -33.05
C VAL A 566 -19.03 -15.47 -32.56
N LEU A 567 -19.94 -15.83 -31.65
CA LEU A 567 -20.03 -17.19 -31.12
C LEU A 567 -20.32 -18.21 -32.22
N ARG A 568 -21.28 -17.91 -33.11
CA ARG A 568 -21.64 -18.76 -34.25
C ARG A 568 -20.46 -18.96 -35.20
N MET A 569 -19.82 -17.87 -35.62
CA MET A 569 -18.70 -17.88 -36.56
C MET A 569 -17.51 -18.66 -35.98
N ARG A 570 -17.22 -18.47 -34.68
CA ARG A 570 -16.18 -19.23 -34.00
C ARG A 570 -16.48 -20.73 -33.99
N ARG A 571 -17.72 -21.14 -33.68
CA ARG A 571 -18.15 -22.55 -33.76
C ARG A 571 -18.03 -23.13 -35.18
N SER A 572 -18.19 -22.28 -36.21
CA SER A 572 -18.02 -22.65 -37.61
C SER A 572 -16.56 -22.62 -38.09
N GLY A 573 -15.58 -22.44 -37.20
CA GLY A 573 -14.15 -22.50 -37.53
C GLY A 573 -13.50 -21.16 -37.92
N VAL A 574 -14.21 -20.04 -37.81
CA VAL A 574 -13.59 -18.71 -38.00
C VAL A 574 -12.56 -18.47 -36.90
N PRO A 575 -11.32 -18.04 -37.23
CA PRO A 575 -10.22 -17.94 -36.28
C PRO A 575 -10.31 -16.66 -35.42
N ILE A 576 -11.44 -16.43 -34.75
CA ILE A 576 -11.60 -15.32 -33.79
C ILE A 576 -10.78 -15.65 -32.54
N GLU A 577 -9.75 -14.85 -32.27
CA GLU A 577 -8.80 -15.00 -31.16
C GLU A 577 -9.28 -14.25 -29.91
N SER A 578 -9.82 -13.05 -30.09
CA SER A 578 -10.30 -12.20 -29.00
C SER A 578 -11.43 -11.28 -29.43
N ILE A 579 -12.16 -10.76 -28.43
CA ILE A 579 -13.03 -9.60 -28.61
C ILE A 579 -12.65 -8.48 -27.65
N THR A 580 -12.91 -7.25 -28.07
CA THR A 580 -12.76 -6.05 -27.25
C THR A 580 -14.11 -5.42 -27.01
N ILE A 581 -14.45 -5.22 -25.74
CA ILE A 581 -15.67 -4.58 -25.27
C ILE A 581 -15.34 -3.11 -24.99
N GLY A 582 -15.65 -2.26 -25.97
CA GLY A 582 -15.50 -0.82 -25.89
C GLY A 582 -16.81 -0.10 -25.56
N ALA A 583 -16.69 1.19 -25.22
CA ALA A 583 -17.82 2.07 -24.86
C ALA A 583 -18.70 1.48 -23.74
N GLY A 584 -18.15 1.47 -22.52
CA GLY A 584 -18.81 1.01 -21.30
C GLY A 584 -18.28 -0.33 -20.79
N ILE A 585 -18.23 -0.49 -19.47
CA ILE A 585 -17.94 -1.77 -18.80
C ILE A 585 -19.29 -2.42 -18.43
N PRO A 586 -19.57 -3.67 -18.85
CA PRO A 586 -20.76 -4.38 -18.43
C PRO A 586 -20.83 -4.55 -16.90
N THR A 587 -22.03 -4.81 -16.36
CA THR A 587 -22.11 -5.28 -14.96
C THR A 587 -21.38 -6.61 -14.83
N LYS A 588 -20.91 -6.93 -13.62
CA LYS A 588 -20.16 -8.17 -13.35
C LYS A 588 -20.91 -9.40 -13.84
N GLU A 589 -22.20 -9.50 -13.55
CA GLU A 589 -23.04 -10.65 -13.92
C GLU A 589 -23.11 -10.83 -15.44
N ARG A 590 -23.30 -9.73 -16.18
CA ARG A 590 -23.35 -9.76 -17.65
C ARG A 590 -21.99 -10.03 -18.28
N ALA A 591 -20.92 -9.50 -17.71
CA ALA A 591 -19.57 -9.80 -18.16
C ALA A 591 -19.26 -11.29 -17.99
N LEU A 592 -19.58 -11.88 -16.83
CA LEU A 592 -19.35 -13.30 -16.56
C LEU A 592 -20.15 -14.22 -17.48
N GLU A 593 -21.43 -13.89 -17.74
CA GLU A 593 -22.24 -14.63 -18.71
C GLU A 593 -21.62 -14.59 -20.11
N MET A 594 -21.23 -13.40 -20.58
CA MET A 594 -20.62 -13.23 -21.90
C MET A 594 -19.28 -13.97 -21.99
N MET A 595 -18.45 -13.87 -20.96
CA MET A 595 -17.14 -14.52 -20.89
C MET A 595 -17.27 -16.04 -20.88
N SER A 596 -18.23 -16.60 -20.15
CA SER A 596 -18.54 -18.04 -20.20
C SER A 596 -18.92 -18.49 -21.60
N GLN A 597 -19.76 -17.72 -22.32
CA GLN A 597 -20.14 -18.05 -23.69
C GLN A 597 -18.96 -17.98 -24.68
N LEU A 598 -18.01 -17.06 -24.46
CA LEU A 598 -16.77 -16.98 -25.23
C LEU A 598 -15.86 -18.18 -24.96
N GLU A 599 -15.71 -18.57 -23.69
CA GLU A 599 -14.91 -19.73 -23.28
C GLU A 599 -15.48 -21.03 -23.90
N ASP A 600 -16.81 -21.19 -23.91
CA ASP A 600 -17.51 -22.33 -24.53
C ASP A 600 -17.21 -22.51 -26.02
N VAL A 601 -16.87 -21.42 -26.72
CA VAL A 601 -16.48 -21.45 -28.14
C VAL A 601 -14.96 -21.36 -28.33
N GLY A 602 -14.19 -21.46 -27.25
CA GLY A 602 -12.72 -21.46 -27.28
C GLY A 602 -12.10 -20.10 -27.57
N ILE A 603 -12.77 -19.00 -27.20
CA ILE A 603 -12.18 -17.65 -27.13
C ILE A 603 -11.78 -17.41 -25.68
N LYS A 604 -10.47 -17.31 -25.42
CA LYS A 604 -9.91 -17.20 -24.05
C LYS A 604 -9.38 -15.81 -23.70
N VAL A 605 -9.44 -14.87 -24.65
CA VAL A 605 -8.98 -13.50 -24.48
C VAL A 605 -10.15 -12.55 -24.67
N VAL A 606 -10.41 -11.73 -23.65
CA VAL A 606 -11.38 -10.63 -23.71
C VAL A 606 -10.68 -9.34 -23.31
N CYS A 607 -10.99 -8.25 -24.00
CA CYS A 607 -10.42 -6.95 -23.72
C CYS A 607 -11.51 -5.97 -23.25
N PHE A 608 -11.17 -5.07 -22.34
CA PHE A 608 -12.04 -3.99 -21.89
C PHE A 608 -11.33 -2.64 -22.05
N LYS A 609 -12.09 -1.59 -22.36
CA LYS A 609 -11.60 -0.20 -22.43
C LYS A 609 -12.21 0.64 -21.30
N PRO A 610 -11.69 0.55 -20.05
CA PRO A 610 -12.16 1.40 -18.97
C PRO A 610 -11.76 2.86 -19.19
N GLY A 611 -12.64 3.79 -18.83
CA GLY A 611 -12.43 5.22 -18.98
C GLY A 611 -12.31 5.99 -17.66
N SER A 612 -12.28 5.30 -16.52
CA SER A 612 -12.18 5.87 -15.16
C SER A 612 -11.55 4.86 -14.20
N VAL A 613 -11.14 5.33 -13.02
CA VAL A 613 -10.66 4.48 -11.90
C VAL A 613 -11.71 3.42 -11.51
N ASP A 614 -12.98 3.82 -11.36
CA ASP A 614 -14.07 2.87 -11.08
C ASP A 614 -14.23 1.83 -12.19
N GLY A 615 -14.07 2.24 -13.45
CA GLY A 615 -14.09 1.33 -14.59
C GLY A 615 -12.93 0.34 -14.57
N ILE A 616 -11.75 0.75 -14.12
CA ILE A 616 -10.60 -0.14 -13.92
C ILE A 616 -10.96 -1.17 -12.84
N HIS A 617 -11.44 -0.74 -11.67
CA HIS A 617 -11.83 -1.67 -10.60
C HIS A 617 -12.92 -2.64 -11.02
N ALA A 618 -13.94 -2.19 -11.77
CA ALA A 618 -14.96 -3.07 -12.34
C ALA A 618 -14.37 -4.16 -13.25
N VAL A 619 -13.39 -3.82 -14.09
CA VAL A 619 -12.67 -4.81 -14.92
C VAL A 619 -11.88 -5.80 -14.06
N LEU A 620 -11.24 -5.33 -12.98
CA LEU A 620 -10.49 -6.19 -12.06
C LEU A 620 -11.41 -7.17 -11.32
N GLU A 621 -12.60 -6.74 -10.89
CA GLU A 621 -13.60 -7.60 -10.26
C GLU A 621 -14.13 -8.68 -11.22
N ILE A 622 -14.31 -8.33 -12.49
CA ILE A 622 -14.69 -9.28 -13.55
C ILE A 622 -13.57 -10.29 -13.77
N ALA A 623 -12.33 -9.81 -13.93
CA ALA A 623 -11.16 -10.65 -14.20
C ALA A 623 -10.88 -11.64 -13.06
N ALA A 624 -10.95 -11.17 -11.81
CA ALA A 624 -10.75 -12.01 -10.63
C ALA A 624 -11.81 -13.12 -10.51
N ALA A 625 -13.02 -12.90 -11.02
CA ALA A 625 -14.11 -13.88 -10.99
C ALA A 625 -14.02 -14.94 -12.11
N MET A 626 -13.15 -14.77 -13.12
CA MET A 626 -12.93 -15.76 -14.19
C MET A 626 -11.44 -15.93 -14.52
N PRO A 627 -10.66 -16.58 -13.62
CA PRO A 627 -9.22 -16.72 -13.75
C PRO A 627 -8.77 -17.58 -14.95
N SER A 628 -9.67 -18.34 -15.57
CA SER A 628 -9.39 -19.16 -16.76
C SER A 628 -9.22 -18.33 -18.04
N MET A 629 -9.75 -17.10 -18.06
CA MET A 629 -9.63 -16.18 -19.19
C MET A 629 -8.51 -15.17 -18.98
N THR A 630 -7.83 -14.80 -20.07
CA THR A 630 -6.93 -13.64 -20.10
C THR A 630 -7.77 -12.39 -20.34
N VAL A 631 -7.65 -11.42 -19.44
CA VAL A 631 -8.34 -10.12 -19.55
C VAL A 631 -7.35 -9.03 -19.92
N MET A 632 -7.52 -8.40 -21.08
CA MET A 632 -6.70 -7.26 -21.48
C MET A 632 -7.39 -5.94 -21.10
N LEU A 633 -6.82 -5.24 -20.13
CA LEU A 633 -7.24 -3.90 -19.74
C LEU A 633 -6.52 -2.89 -20.64
N GLN A 634 -7.28 -2.29 -21.56
CA GLN A 634 -6.79 -1.29 -22.50
C GLN A 634 -7.07 0.12 -21.94
N TRP A 635 -6.11 0.66 -21.19
CA TRP A 635 -6.22 1.99 -20.60
C TRP A 635 -5.88 3.08 -21.62
N THR A 636 -6.80 4.03 -21.78
CA THR A 636 -6.59 5.21 -22.63
C THR A 636 -7.03 6.47 -21.89
N GLY A 637 -6.11 7.43 -21.74
CA GLY A 637 -6.40 8.71 -21.08
C GLY A 637 -7.14 9.70 -21.98
N GLY A 638 -7.47 10.87 -21.44
CA GLY A 638 -8.21 11.92 -22.14
C GLY A 638 -7.44 12.66 -23.24
N ARG A 639 -6.16 12.34 -23.46
CA ARG A 639 -5.34 12.84 -24.58
C ARG A 639 -5.42 11.97 -25.84
N ALA A 640 -6.22 10.90 -25.82
CA ALA A 640 -6.40 10.02 -26.97
C ALA A 640 -7.28 10.67 -28.06
N GLY A 641 -7.00 10.35 -29.33
CA GLY A 641 -7.87 10.75 -30.44
C GLY A 641 -9.18 9.94 -30.49
N GLY A 642 -10.25 10.51 -31.06
CA GLY A 642 -11.56 9.87 -31.10
C GLY A 642 -12.38 10.13 -29.83
N HIS A 643 -13.25 9.18 -29.45
CA HIS A 643 -14.01 9.25 -28.19
C HIS A 643 -13.05 8.93 -27.05
N HIS A 644 -12.94 9.81 -26.06
CA HIS A 644 -11.99 9.67 -24.97
C HIS A 644 -12.61 10.08 -23.62
N SER A 645 -11.95 9.69 -22.53
CA SER A 645 -12.34 10.06 -21.17
C SER A 645 -11.97 11.51 -20.84
N PHE A 646 -12.43 12.00 -19.70
CA PHE A 646 -11.98 13.27 -19.11
C PHE A 646 -10.76 13.11 -18.20
N GLU A 647 -10.27 11.87 -18.05
CA GLU A 647 -9.22 11.51 -17.11
C GLU A 647 -7.83 11.95 -17.60
N ASP A 648 -6.96 12.24 -16.65
CA ASP A 648 -5.52 12.26 -16.90
C ASP A 648 -5.02 10.87 -17.34
N PHE A 649 -3.91 10.82 -18.06
CA PHE A 649 -3.35 9.55 -18.51
C PHE A 649 -2.63 8.80 -17.38
N HIS A 650 -1.89 9.48 -16.52
CA HIS A 650 -1.04 8.84 -15.52
C HIS A 650 -1.74 8.63 -14.19
N GLN A 651 -2.49 9.61 -13.68
CA GLN A 651 -3.04 9.56 -12.32
C GLN A 651 -3.89 8.30 -12.06
N PRO A 652 -4.81 7.87 -12.95
CA PRO A 652 -5.56 6.64 -12.72
C PRO A 652 -4.67 5.39 -12.74
N MET A 653 -3.58 5.40 -13.51
CA MET A 653 -2.59 4.31 -13.47
C MET A 653 -1.86 4.30 -12.13
N GLU A 654 -1.36 5.44 -11.65
CA GLU A 654 -0.65 5.54 -10.36
C GLU A 654 -1.52 5.04 -9.20
N GLU A 655 -2.82 5.35 -9.21
CA GLU A 655 -3.78 4.95 -8.18
C GLU A 655 -4.13 3.46 -8.24
N THR A 656 -4.21 2.88 -9.44
CA THR A 656 -4.74 1.51 -9.63
C THR A 656 -3.69 0.46 -9.98
N TYR A 657 -2.42 0.85 -10.21
CA TYR A 657 -1.38 -0.06 -10.69
C TYR A 657 -1.22 -1.29 -9.78
N ALA A 658 -1.13 -1.08 -8.47
CA ALA A 658 -1.03 -2.17 -7.50
C ALA A 658 -2.22 -3.13 -7.60
N ALA A 659 -3.45 -2.60 -7.62
CA ALA A 659 -4.66 -3.40 -7.76
C ALA A 659 -4.67 -4.20 -9.08
N ILE A 660 -4.25 -3.60 -10.19
CA ILE A 660 -4.10 -4.28 -11.48
C ILE A 660 -3.11 -5.45 -11.37
N ARG A 661 -1.96 -5.22 -10.72
CA ARG A 661 -0.90 -6.22 -10.60
C ARG A 661 -1.22 -7.37 -9.63
N ARG A 662 -2.19 -7.21 -8.75
CA ARG A 662 -2.72 -8.29 -7.89
C ARG A 662 -3.63 -9.26 -8.64
N VAL A 663 -4.22 -8.87 -9.78
CA VAL A 663 -5.10 -9.75 -10.57
C VAL A 663 -4.29 -10.45 -11.67
N SER A 664 -3.94 -11.72 -11.42
CA SER A 664 -2.91 -12.44 -12.17
C SER A 664 -3.24 -12.73 -13.64
N ASN A 665 -4.51 -12.72 -14.04
CA ASN A 665 -4.96 -12.93 -15.41
C ASN A 665 -5.18 -11.63 -16.21
N VAL A 666 -4.83 -10.46 -15.64
CA VAL A 666 -4.93 -9.16 -16.32
C VAL A 666 -3.64 -8.82 -17.08
N LEU A 667 -3.79 -8.33 -18.31
CA LEU A 667 -2.76 -7.65 -19.09
C LEU A 667 -3.05 -6.14 -19.10
N LEU A 668 -2.11 -5.32 -18.65
CA LEU A 668 -2.19 -3.87 -18.72
C LEU A 668 -1.61 -3.36 -20.03
N VAL A 669 -2.47 -2.89 -20.93
CA VAL A 669 -2.07 -2.27 -22.18
C VAL A 669 -2.46 -0.80 -22.14
N VAL A 670 -1.52 0.10 -22.45
CA VAL A 670 -1.75 1.54 -22.36
C VAL A 670 -1.67 2.20 -23.73
N GLY A 671 -2.53 3.18 -23.97
CA GLY A 671 -2.62 3.87 -25.25
C GLY A 671 -3.15 5.28 -25.11
N SER A 672 -2.35 6.30 -25.38
CA SER A 672 -2.87 7.68 -25.47
C SER A 672 -1.80 8.57 -26.07
N GLY A 673 -1.77 8.75 -27.39
CA GLY A 673 -0.79 9.63 -28.05
C GLY A 673 0.59 9.02 -28.33
N PHE A 674 0.76 7.70 -28.23
CA PHE A 674 2.02 7.04 -28.60
C PHE A 674 2.25 7.04 -30.11
N GLY A 675 3.50 7.27 -30.53
CA GLY A 675 3.85 7.38 -31.96
C GLY A 675 5.25 6.91 -32.36
N ASN A 676 6.21 6.91 -31.45
CA ASN A 676 7.59 6.43 -31.65
C ASN A 676 7.99 5.48 -30.50
N TRP A 677 9.15 4.83 -30.62
CA TRP A 677 9.61 3.88 -29.60
C TRP A 677 10.29 4.58 -28.43
N GLU A 678 10.94 5.73 -28.68
CA GLU A 678 11.64 6.53 -27.68
C GLU A 678 10.72 6.95 -26.53
N ASP A 679 9.51 7.40 -26.85
CA ASP A 679 8.50 7.83 -25.89
C ASP A 679 7.77 6.65 -25.25
N SER A 680 7.65 5.54 -25.98
CA SER A 680 6.87 4.36 -25.54
C SER A 680 7.67 3.43 -24.63
N LYS A 681 9.00 3.33 -24.80
CA LYS A 681 9.84 2.36 -24.08
C LYS A 681 9.75 2.51 -22.56
N GLN A 682 9.68 3.75 -22.06
CA GLN A 682 9.63 4.06 -20.63
C GLN A 682 8.39 3.46 -19.94
N TYR A 683 7.32 3.20 -20.70
CA TYR A 683 6.12 2.56 -20.17
C TYR A 683 6.30 1.05 -20.09
N LEU A 684 6.94 0.43 -21.09
CA LEU A 684 7.27 -0.99 -21.04
C LEU A 684 8.28 -1.29 -19.92
N THR A 685 9.32 -0.49 -19.77
CA THR A 685 10.33 -0.66 -18.70
C THR A 685 9.86 -0.17 -17.33
N GLY A 686 8.84 0.70 -17.31
CA GLY A 686 8.29 1.29 -16.09
C GLY A 686 9.02 2.53 -15.58
N GLU A 687 10.04 3.05 -16.27
CA GLU A 687 10.77 4.27 -15.88
C GLU A 687 9.86 5.51 -15.74
N TRP A 688 8.71 5.54 -16.40
CA TRP A 688 7.78 6.66 -16.35
C TRP A 688 7.32 7.03 -14.92
N SER A 689 7.26 6.07 -13.99
CA SER A 689 6.80 6.34 -12.62
C SER A 689 7.86 7.07 -11.79
N LEU A 690 9.15 6.85 -12.08
CA LEU A 690 10.25 7.49 -11.35
C LEU A 690 10.27 9.01 -11.57
N SER A 691 10.04 9.45 -12.81
CA SER A 691 9.96 10.89 -13.14
C SER A 691 8.77 11.59 -12.49
N ARG A 692 7.81 10.81 -11.97
CA ARG A 692 6.62 11.28 -11.25
C ARG A 692 6.76 11.19 -9.73
N GLY A 693 7.94 10.82 -9.23
CA GLY A 693 8.27 10.81 -7.80
C GLY A 693 7.99 9.49 -7.09
N HIS A 694 7.70 8.40 -7.82
CA HIS A 694 7.61 7.06 -7.22
C HIS A 694 9.01 6.46 -7.01
N LEU A 695 9.14 5.59 -6.00
CA LEU A 695 10.41 4.94 -5.65
C LEU A 695 10.69 3.64 -6.45
N PHE A 696 9.74 3.23 -7.29
CA PHE A 696 9.77 1.97 -8.02
C PHE A 696 9.22 2.15 -9.44
N LYS A 697 9.66 1.27 -10.35
CA LYS A 697 9.20 1.25 -11.74
C LYS A 697 7.85 0.56 -11.87
N MET A 698 6.99 1.09 -12.74
CA MET A 698 5.66 0.54 -13.03
C MET A 698 5.54 0.06 -14.49
N PRO A 699 6.16 -1.07 -14.89
CA PRO A 699 6.07 -1.61 -16.26
C PRO A 699 4.63 -1.84 -16.72
N VAL A 700 4.33 -1.63 -18.00
CA VAL A 700 3.07 -2.06 -18.64
C VAL A 700 3.32 -3.26 -19.55
N ASP A 701 2.28 -4.03 -19.86
CA ASP A 701 2.41 -5.25 -20.66
C ASP A 701 2.39 -4.97 -22.17
N GLY A 702 1.79 -3.86 -22.62
CA GLY A 702 1.81 -3.51 -24.04
C GLY A 702 1.46 -2.06 -24.33
N ILE A 703 1.79 -1.63 -25.55
CA ILE A 703 1.50 -0.30 -26.08
C ILE A 703 0.41 -0.39 -27.14
N LEU A 704 -0.59 0.48 -27.02
CA LEU A 704 -1.71 0.59 -27.95
C LEU A 704 -1.54 1.82 -28.84
N MET A 705 -1.59 1.58 -30.15
CA MET A 705 -1.51 2.59 -31.21
C MET A 705 -2.90 2.89 -31.78
N GLY A 706 -3.23 4.18 -31.85
CA GLY A 706 -4.46 4.70 -32.46
C GLY A 706 -4.14 5.59 -33.65
N SER A 707 -4.21 6.92 -33.45
CA SER A 707 -4.02 7.94 -34.51
C SER A 707 -2.76 7.74 -35.36
N ARG A 708 -1.68 7.20 -34.77
CA ARG A 708 -0.40 6.95 -35.44
C ARG A 708 -0.52 6.14 -36.74
N VAL A 709 -1.44 5.18 -36.80
CA VAL A 709 -1.59 4.28 -37.96
C VAL A 709 -2.53 4.81 -39.04
N MET A 710 -3.21 5.95 -38.81
CA MET A 710 -4.12 6.54 -39.79
C MET A 710 -3.42 7.00 -41.08
N VAL A 711 -2.11 7.24 -41.01
CA VAL A 711 -1.28 7.63 -42.16
C VAL A 711 -0.53 6.44 -42.79
N ALA A 712 -0.74 5.22 -42.30
CA ALA A 712 -0.13 4.02 -42.88
C ALA A 712 -0.56 3.85 -44.35
N LYS A 713 0.27 3.19 -45.16
CA LYS A 713 0.00 2.99 -46.59
C LYS A 713 -1.32 2.25 -46.80
N GLU A 714 -1.55 1.23 -45.99
CA GLU A 714 -2.70 0.31 -46.03
C GLU A 714 -3.98 0.90 -45.42
N ALA A 715 -3.90 2.04 -44.72
CA ALA A 715 -5.08 2.72 -44.20
C ALA A 715 -5.89 3.34 -45.34
N ALA A 716 -7.21 3.16 -45.35
CA ALA A 716 -8.12 3.76 -46.33
C ALA A 716 -8.37 5.27 -46.13
N THR A 717 -7.67 5.91 -45.19
CA THR A 717 -7.68 7.36 -45.03
C THR A 717 -7.29 8.04 -46.35
N ALA A 718 -8.10 8.99 -46.81
CA ALA A 718 -7.87 9.67 -48.08
C ALA A 718 -6.47 10.34 -48.10
N PRO A 719 -5.76 10.35 -49.25
CA PRO A 719 -4.40 10.92 -49.34
C PRO A 719 -4.30 12.36 -48.82
N GLU A 720 -5.31 13.19 -49.09
CA GLU A 720 -5.37 14.58 -48.63
C GLU A 720 -5.50 14.66 -47.11
N VAL A 721 -6.25 13.74 -46.49
CA VAL A 721 -6.38 13.65 -45.02
C VAL A 721 -5.10 13.11 -44.40
N LYS A 722 -4.43 12.13 -45.03
CA LYS A 722 -3.10 11.67 -44.57
C LYS A 722 -2.10 12.82 -44.57
N LYS A 723 -2.08 13.61 -45.65
CA LYS A 723 -1.25 14.81 -45.75
C LYS A 723 -1.59 15.82 -44.65
N LEU A 724 -2.87 16.12 -44.42
CA LEU A 724 -3.30 17.01 -43.35
C LEU A 724 -2.83 16.52 -41.97
N LEU A 725 -2.96 15.23 -41.68
CA LEU A 725 -2.51 14.64 -40.41
C LEU A 725 -0.99 14.74 -40.23
N VAL A 726 -0.21 14.55 -41.29
CA VAL A 726 1.25 14.72 -41.28
C VAL A 726 1.64 16.19 -41.09
N ASP A 727 0.92 17.10 -41.74
CA ASP A 727 1.16 18.55 -41.69
C ASP A 727 0.67 19.18 -40.35
N THR A 728 -0.14 18.45 -39.57
CA THR A 728 -0.65 18.92 -38.27
C THR A 728 0.39 18.64 -37.18
N PRO A 729 0.98 19.67 -36.54
CA PRO A 729 1.93 19.46 -35.46
C PRO A 729 1.25 18.85 -34.23
N GLY A 730 1.97 18.01 -33.49
CA GLY A 730 1.54 17.49 -32.20
C GLY A 730 1.53 18.57 -31.12
N ILE A 731 0.92 18.24 -29.97
CA ILE A 731 0.93 19.07 -28.77
C ILE A 731 1.83 18.39 -27.74
N GLU A 732 2.89 19.06 -27.33
CA GLU A 732 3.91 18.49 -26.41
C GLU A 732 3.44 18.46 -24.94
N SER A 733 2.67 19.48 -24.52
CA SER A 733 2.20 19.60 -23.13
C SER A 733 0.84 18.94 -22.92
N GLU A 734 0.73 18.13 -21.86
CA GLU A 734 -0.55 17.54 -21.43
C GLU A 734 -1.54 18.60 -20.93
N LEU A 735 -1.05 19.70 -20.37
CA LEU A 735 -1.90 20.83 -19.94
C LEU A 735 -2.55 21.55 -21.14
N ASP A 736 -1.90 21.53 -22.29
CA ASP A 736 -2.37 22.22 -23.49
C ASP A 736 -3.44 21.40 -24.26
N HIS A 737 -3.60 20.11 -23.93
CA HIS A 737 -4.67 19.24 -24.47
C HIS A 737 -6.07 19.58 -23.93
N ILE A 738 -6.18 20.43 -22.91
CA ILE A 738 -7.44 20.75 -22.24
C ILE A 738 -8.34 21.65 -23.13
N GLY A 739 -7.78 22.36 -24.12
CA GLY A 739 -8.53 23.29 -24.99
C GLY A 739 -8.43 23.06 -26.51
N ALA A 740 -7.53 22.21 -27.00
CA ALA A 740 -7.32 22.02 -28.43
C ALA A 740 -8.23 20.92 -29.02
N GLY A 741 -9.06 21.26 -30.02
CA GLY A 741 -9.74 20.28 -30.88
C GLY A 741 -10.87 19.46 -30.26
N ARG A 742 -11.34 19.78 -29.05
CA ARG A 742 -12.48 19.10 -28.39
C ARG A 742 -13.82 19.54 -29.00
N ALA A 743 -14.63 18.56 -29.38
CA ALA A 743 -16.06 18.71 -29.65
C ALA A 743 -16.86 17.70 -28.80
N HIS A 744 -18.18 17.86 -28.76
CA HIS A 744 -19.08 16.90 -28.12
C HIS A 744 -19.78 16.04 -29.18
N SER A 745 -19.87 14.73 -28.92
CA SER A 745 -20.70 13.82 -29.69
C SER A 745 -22.19 14.16 -29.47
N ARG A 746 -23.08 13.63 -30.33
CA ARG A 746 -24.54 13.81 -30.14
C ARG A 746 -25.07 13.28 -28.80
N ARG A 747 -24.29 12.46 -28.07
CA ARG A 747 -24.61 11.94 -26.75
C ARG A 747 -23.87 12.65 -25.61
N GLY A 748 -23.16 13.74 -25.91
CA GLY A 748 -22.45 14.56 -24.92
C GLY A 748 -21.11 13.96 -24.47
N GLU A 749 -20.51 13.06 -25.24
CA GLU A 749 -19.17 12.51 -24.97
C GLU A 749 -18.09 13.35 -25.69
N PRO A 750 -16.91 13.59 -25.09
CA PRO A 750 -15.82 14.29 -25.77
C PRO A 750 -15.33 13.56 -27.02
N LEU A 751 -14.98 14.34 -28.05
CA LEU A 751 -14.41 13.88 -29.30
C LEU A 751 -13.27 14.83 -29.73
N HIS A 752 -12.07 14.30 -29.97
CA HIS A 752 -10.96 15.05 -30.58
C HIS A 752 -10.98 14.96 -32.11
N SER A 753 -10.98 16.10 -32.80
CA SER A 753 -10.91 16.18 -34.27
C SER A 753 -10.24 17.47 -34.76
N ALA A 754 -9.41 17.36 -35.80
CA ALA A 754 -8.56 18.45 -36.30
C ALA A 754 -9.18 19.29 -37.44
N VAL A 755 -10.45 19.08 -37.81
CA VAL A 755 -11.04 19.71 -39.02
C VAL A 755 -11.80 21.00 -38.70
N GLU A 756 -11.67 22.02 -39.54
CA GLU A 756 -12.29 23.35 -39.42
C GLU A 756 -13.84 23.33 -39.35
N GLY A 757 -14.49 22.28 -39.88
CA GLY A 757 -15.92 22.02 -39.69
C GLY A 757 -16.32 21.74 -38.24
N VAL A 758 -15.39 21.21 -37.43
CA VAL A 758 -15.58 20.94 -35.99
C VAL A 758 -15.49 22.25 -35.19
N ARG A 759 -14.68 23.23 -35.61
CA ARG A 759 -14.73 24.59 -35.05
C ARG A 759 -16.11 25.23 -35.21
N ARG A 760 -16.79 25.03 -36.34
CA ARG A 760 -18.20 25.48 -36.52
C ARG A 760 -19.17 24.73 -35.61
N GLN A 761 -18.96 23.44 -35.36
CA GLN A 761 -19.82 22.64 -34.48
C GLN A 761 -19.63 23.01 -32.99
N VAL A 762 -18.39 23.31 -32.58
CA VAL A 762 -18.05 23.87 -31.25
C VAL A 762 -18.64 25.27 -31.06
N LEU A 763 -18.68 26.10 -32.11
CA LEU A 763 -19.33 27.42 -32.09
C LEU A 763 -20.88 27.36 -32.04
N LEU A 764 -21.49 26.22 -32.41
CA LEU A 764 -22.94 26.02 -32.45
C LEU A 764 -23.52 25.32 -31.21
N ASP A 765 -22.67 24.87 -30.28
CA ASP A 765 -23.09 24.19 -29.04
C ASP A 765 -22.77 25.07 -27.81
N PRO A 766 -23.49 26.20 -27.61
CA PRO A 766 -23.38 26.93 -26.36
C PRO A 766 -23.98 26.07 -25.25
N ALA A 767 -23.23 25.91 -24.17
CA ALA A 767 -23.61 25.22 -22.94
C ALA A 767 -25.13 25.25 -22.69
N ARG A 768 -25.79 24.10 -22.81
CA ARG A 768 -27.11 23.93 -22.18
C ARG A 768 -26.87 23.79 -20.68
N PRO A 769 -27.38 24.71 -19.83
CA PRO A 769 -27.27 24.55 -18.40
C PRO A 769 -28.17 23.39 -17.97
N GLY A 770 -27.59 22.44 -17.26
CA GLY A 770 -28.26 21.39 -16.49
C GLY A 770 -27.56 21.28 -15.16
#